data_AF-A0A450WPW5-F1
#
_entry.id   AF-A0A450WPW5-F1
#
_cell.length_a   1.000
_cell.length_b   1.000
_cell.length_c   1.000
_cell.angle_alpha   90.00
_cell.angle_beta   90.00
_cell.angle_gamma   90.00
#
_symmetry.space_group_name_H-M   'P 1'
#
loop_
_entity.id
_entity.type
_entity.pdbx_description
1 polymer ?
#
loop_
_entity_poly.entity_id
_entity_poly.type
_entity_poly.pdbx_seq_one_letter_code
_entity_poly.pdbx_strand_id
1 'polypeptide(L)'
;MTSFPKIFFFTLLIALFCVALLPTTANARSDSIDLIPVTRDTENRKCTECHGVEGFATPLGEHGFTEKRSLSFDIDAFTRSAHGVQKCVECHVDIEQLPHREDLQRAVDCVECHAKIREAAEGDPVKTREVARVDLAIRETEHYMASIHAKSREDDPTRVNATCADCHSAHYVFPLESKQGEAFRMATHETCGRCHEEQLADYSDSVHGIAIDRYGRKDAAVCTDCHTAHEVSKPEGDSPKLRITRNCGNCHDPEYKSYRATYHGQVASLGWAHTAKCFDCHAHHKTSRVDDPTSKVHKDNRLETCRTCHEEATEGFIGFHPHGTTHDIDKYPYMWFASKFMIALLVGVFAFFWTHSALWFYHEWKEHKETKRHVLTNGKGEVIPIPESECSNKHVLRFTWQWRLIHLVLAIAVMILVLTGTTVLYADSFWAPTVMTLLGGPKVAAIIHRTSAIIFAIIFFGHILYALYGTLIVNRNTFQWFGPYSLLPRWQDFKDLRNMIRWFLGKGPRPVFDHWTYFEKFDYWAPFWGMFIIGLSGLMLWFPTITASFLPGWVFNVATIVHGEEAFLATVFLFTIHYFNCHWRPYKLPHDIVMFTGTLSLDEFKHERKTEYDRLVANGELDKYLVDPPSKRMTLYSQILGAVLIVLGLVLLMLVFSGFLQQVTSG
;
A
#
# COMPACT_ATOMS: atom_id res chain seq x y z
N MET A 1 68.93 4.68 -25.43
CA MET A 1 69.97 4.79 -26.48
C MET A 1 69.25 5.01 -27.80
N THR A 2 69.11 6.27 -28.21
CA THR A 2 69.82 6.89 -29.37
C THR A 2 69.36 6.29 -30.70
N SER A 3 68.46 6.94 -31.44
CA SER A 3 68.70 8.05 -32.40
C SER A 3 68.56 7.55 -33.84
N PHE A 4 67.64 8.18 -34.59
CA PHE A 4 67.71 8.66 -35.99
C PHE A 4 69.02 8.41 -36.80
N PRO A 5 69.03 8.64 -38.13
CA PRO A 5 68.27 8.08 -39.27
C PRO A 5 69.24 7.70 -40.42
N LYS A 6 68.78 7.41 -41.65
CA LYS A 6 69.22 8.07 -42.91
C LYS A 6 68.88 7.27 -44.18
N ILE A 7 68.34 8.05 -45.11
CA ILE A 7 68.22 7.88 -46.55
C ILE A 7 69.59 7.62 -47.19
N PHE A 8 69.66 6.75 -48.20
CA PHE A 8 70.75 6.71 -49.18
C PHE A 8 70.21 6.44 -50.60
N PHE A 9 70.55 7.38 -51.48
CA PHE A 9 70.54 7.33 -52.94
C PHE A 9 71.49 6.24 -53.47
N PHE A 10 71.16 5.54 -54.56
CA PHE A 10 71.88 5.62 -55.86
C PHE A 10 71.29 4.71 -56.95
N THR A 11 71.18 5.28 -58.13
CA THR A 11 70.87 4.73 -59.47
C THR A 11 71.98 3.84 -60.06
N LEU A 12 71.64 2.81 -60.84
CA LEU A 12 72.46 2.35 -61.99
C LEU A 12 71.70 1.47 -63.02
N LEU A 13 71.72 1.93 -64.28
CA LEU A 13 71.77 1.28 -65.62
C LEU A 13 71.00 -0.04 -65.94
N ILE A 14 70.11 -0.07 -66.96
CA ILE A 14 70.34 -0.36 -68.42
C ILE A 14 70.95 -1.76 -68.64
N ALA A 15 70.51 -2.71 -69.47
CA ALA A 15 69.44 -2.96 -70.45
C ALA A 15 69.44 -4.52 -70.63
N LEU A 16 68.50 -5.23 -71.27
CA LEU A 16 68.25 -5.34 -72.72
C LEU A 16 67.56 -6.71 -72.87
N PHE A 17 66.40 -6.80 -73.53
CA PHE A 17 66.07 -7.78 -74.58
C PHE A 17 64.56 -7.82 -74.86
N CYS A 18 64.24 -7.49 -76.11
CA CYS A 18 62.96 -7.64 -76.78
C CYS A 18 62.48 -9.10 -76.81
N VAL A 19 61.16 -9.32 -76.90
CA VAL A 19 60.49 -9.94 -78.07
C VAL A 19 58.97 -9.96 -77.85
N ALA A 20 58.28 -9.34 -78.81
CA ALA A 20 56.93 -9.58 -79.34
C ALA A 20 55.79 -10.05 -78.42
N LEU A 21 54.66 -9.33 -78.45
CA LEU A 21 53.31 -9.87 -78.69
C LEU A 21 52.29 -8.73 -78.91
N LEU A 22 51.75 -8.69 -80.14
CA LEU A 22 50.47 -8.19 -80.67
C LEU A 22 49.62 -7.17 -79.86
N PRO A 23 49.09 -6.09 -80.49
CA PRO A 23 48.04 -5.28 -79.89
C PRO A 23 46.69 -5.99 -80.06
N THR A 24 46.20 -6.64 -79.01
CA THR A 24 44.78 -6.95 -78.90
C THR A 24 44.06 -5.71 -78.40
N THR A 25 43.26 -5.11 -79.28
CA THR A 25 42.20 -4.16 -78.91
C THR A 25 41.16 -4.91 -78.09
N ALA A 26 41.40 -5.05 -76.79
CA ALA A 26 40.36 -5.40 -75.84
C ALA A 26 39.66 -4.09 -75.44
N ASN A 27 38.48 -3.87 -76.02
CA ASN A 27 37.48 -2.97 -75.47
C ASN A 27 37.24 -3.35 -74.00
N ALA A 28 37.91 -2.68 -73.07
CA ALA A 28 37.42 -2.59 -71.70
C ALA A 28 36.18 -1.70 -71.76
N ARG A 29 35.02 -2.34 -71.90
CA ARG A 29 33.73 -1.72 -71.65
C ARG A 29 33.75 -1.30 -70.17
N SER A 30 34.02 -0.04 -69.90
CA SER A 30 33.72 0.54 -68.59
C SER A 30 32.20 0.58 -68.51
N ASP A 31 31.59 -0.43 -67.90
CA ASP A 31 30.21 -0.32 -67.44
C ASP A 31 30.21 0.76 -66.36
N SER A 32 30.01 2.02 -66.76
CA SER A 32 29.65 3.08 -65.83
C SER A 32 28.31 2.69 -65.24
N ILE A 33 28.32 2.24 -63.99
CA ILE A 33 27.08 2.03 -63.23
C ILE A 33 26.43 3.41 -63.14
N ASP A 34 25.35 3.61 -63.89
CA ASP A 34 24.56 4.84 -63.85
C ASP A 34 24.01 5.00 -62.42
N LEU A 35 24.53 6.01 -61.71
CA LEU A 35 24.09 6.34 -60.36
C LEU A 35 22.69 6.96 -60.44
N ILE A 36 21.70 6.28 -59.85
CA ILE A 36 20.33 6.77 -59.78
C ILE A 36 20.21 7.62 -58.52
N PRO A 37 19.90 8.93 -58.59
CA PRO A 37 19.70 9.75 -57.39
C PRO A 37 18.48 9.26 -56.60
N VAL A 38 18.60 9.23 -55.28
CA VAL A 38 17.51 8.90 -54.37
C VAL A 38 16.95 10.18 -53.76
N THR A 39 15.63 10.32 -53.82
CA THR A 39 14.90 11.48 -53.31
C THR A 39 13.73 10.99 -52.46
N ARG A 40 13.01 11.92 -51.80
CA ARG A 40 11.80 11.58 -51.02
C ARG A 40 10.67 10.98 -51.88
N ASP A 41 10.74 11.18 -53.19
CA ASP A 41 9.74 10.65 -54.13
C ASP A 41 10.13 9.29 -54.71
N THR A 42 11.32 8.77 -54.43
CA THR A 42 11.76 7.47 -54.91
C THR A 42 10.82 6.36 -54.43
N GLU A 43 10.32 5.56 -55.38
CA GLU A 43 9.40 4.45 -55.11
C GLU A 43 10.12 3.24 -54.50
N ASN A 44 9.43 2.50 -53.62
CA ASN A 44 9.94 1.28 -52.97
C ASN A 44 10.44 0.25 -53.98
N ARG A 45 9.82 0.19 -55.17
CA ARG A 45 10.21 -0.72 -56.25
C ARG A 45 11.70 -0.61 -56.59
N LYS A 46 12.26 0.59 -56.56
CA LYS A 46 13.69 0.83 -56.87
C LYS A 46 14.62 0.22 -55.82
N CYS A 47 14.18 0.11 -54.58
CA CYS A 47 14.93 -0.57 -53.52
C CYS A 47 14.72 -2.09 -53.61
N THR A 48 13.48 -2.54 -53.86
CA THR A 48 13.12 -3.96 -53.88
C THR A 48 13.61 -4.70 -55.14
N GLU A 49 13.98 -3.99 -56.20
CA GLU A 49 14.65 -4.58 -57.37
C GLU A 49 15.92 -5.36 -56.98
N CYS A 50 16.61 -4.95 -55.91
CA CYS A 50 17.73 -5.69 -55.31
C CYS A 50 17.35 -6.36 -53.99
N HIS A 51 16.79 -5.60 -53.04
CA HIS A 51 16.52 -6.08 -51.68
C HIS A 51 15.30 -7.01 -51.56
N GLY A 52 14.47 -7.09 -52.60
CA GLY A 52 13.36 -8.04 -52.69
C GLY A 52 13.74 -9.38 -53.30
N VAL A 53 14.98 -9.54 -53.77
CA VAL A 53 15.46 -10.77 -54.42
C VAL A 53 15.91 -11.74 -53.33
N GLU A 54 15.26 -12.91 -53.27
CA GLU A 54 15.60 -13.95 -52.31
C GLU A 54 17.09 -14.35 -52.41
N GLY A 55 17.77 -14.42 -51.26
CA GLY A 55 19.18 -14.77 -51.20
C GLY A 55 20.14 -13.65 -51.58
N PHE A 56 19.66 -12.44 -51.87
CA PHE A 56 20.52 -11.26 -52.04
C PHE A 56 21.30 -11.02 -50.74
N ALA A 57 22.63 -11.01 -50.84
CA ALA A 57 23.53 -10.97 -49.70
C ALA A 57 24.89 -10.40 -50.09
N THR A 58 25.59 -9.82 -49.11
CA THR A 58 26.96 -9.34 -49.26
C THR A 58 27.93 -10.18 -48.40
N PRO A 59 29.14 -10.52 -48.89
CA PRO A 59 30.13 -11.24 -48.10
C PRO A 59 30.64 -10.40 -46.91
N LEU A 60 30.84 -11.01 -45.75
CA LEU A 60 31.46 -10.35 -44.59
C LEU A 60 32.98 -10.53 -44.63
N GLY A 61 33.76 -9.52 -45.04
CA GLY A 61 35.24 -9.56 -45.02
C GLY A 61 35.91 -9.70 -46.40
N GLU A 62 37.22 -9.47 -46.47
CA GLU A 62 37.95 -9.18 -47.72
C GLU A 62 38.21 -10.39 -48.65
N HIS A 63 38.04 -11.64 -48.19
CA HIS A 63 38.44 -12.83 -48.94
C HIS A 63 37.40 -13.96 -48.95
N GLY A 64 36.50 -13.93 -49.93
CA GLY A 64 36.00 -15.06 -50.74
C GLY A 64 35.29 -16.28 -50.13
N PHE A 65 35.45 -16.57 -48.84
CA PHE A 65 34.81 -17.71 -48.15
C PHE A 65 34.33 -17.32 -46.75
N THR A 66 33.60 -16.21 -46.69
CA THR A 66 33.09 -15.68 -45.43
C THR A 66 31.58 -15.81 -45.32
N GLU A 67 31.10 -15.76 -44.08
CA GLU A 67 29.69 -15.66 -43.73
C GLU A 67 29.04 -14.53 -44.54
N LYS A 68 27.89 -14.78 -45.16
CA LYS A 68 27.20 -13.78 -46.00
C LYS A 68 26.15 -13.06 -45.16
N ARG A 69 26.18 -11.73 -45.12
CA ARG A 69 25.09 -10.93 -44.56
C ARG A 69 23.96 -10.87 -45.59
N SER A 70 22.82 -11.48 -45.27
CA SER A 70 21.62 -11.31 -46.08
C SER A 70 21.21 -9.83 -46.11
N LEU A 71 20.92 -9.35 -47.30
CA LEU A 71 20.37 -8.03 -47.57
C LEU A 71 18.95 -8.12 -48.15
N SER A 72 18.46 -9.34 -48.38
CA SER A 72 17.11 -9.62 -48.87
C SER A 72 16.07 -9.53 -47.75
N PHE A 73 14.87 -9.08 -48.08
CA PHE A 73 13.70 -9.10 -47.20
C PHE A 73 12.42 -9.47 -47.97
N ASP A 74 11.42 -9.97 -47.26
CA ASP A 74 10.12 -10.35 -47.80
C ASP A 74 9.22 -9.11 -47.92
N ILE A 75 9.00 -8.67 -49.15
CA ILE A 75 8.18 -7.51 -49.49
C ILE A 75 6.72 -7.70 -49.05
N ASP A 76 6.18 -8.90 -49.22
CA ASP A 76 4.79 -9.20 -48.88
C ASP A 76 4.59 -9.17 -47.37
N ALA A 77 5.56 -9.68 -46.61
CA ALA A 77 5.57 -9.57 -45.15
C ALA A 77 5.71 -8.12 -44.68
N PHE A 78 6.59 -7.32 -45.28
CA PHE A 78 6.72 -5.90 -44.99
C PHE A 78 5.42 -5.14 -45.26
N THR A 79 4.77 -5.40 -46.40
CA THR A 79 3.52 -4.74 -46.82
C THR A 79 2.37 -5.02 -45.84
N ARG A 80 2.40 -6.17 -45.15
CA ARG A 80 1.44 -6.52 -44.08
C ARG A 80 1.80 -5.95 -42.70
N SER A 81 2.97 -5.36 -42.54
CA SER A 81 3.41 -4.73 -41.30
C SER A 81 2.68 -3.40 -41.06
N ALA A 82 2.81 -2.86 -39.85
CA ALA A 82 2.32 -1.54 -39.48
C ALA A 82 2.93 -0.42 -40.34
N HIS A 83 4.12 -0.64 -40.92
CA HIS A 83 4.82 0.31 -41.78
C HIS A 83 4.71 -0.01 -43.27
N GLY A 84 3.87 -0.98 -43.68
CA GLY A 84 3.80 -1.46 -45.05
C GLY A 84 3.37 -0.44 -46.11
N VAL A 85 2.81 0.70 -45.69
CA VAL A 85 2.46 1.84 -46.55
C VAL A 85 3.57 2.88 -46.68
N GLN A 86 4.61 2.82 -45.84
CA GLN A 86 5.70 3.79 -45.84
C GLN A 86 6.66 3.55 -46.99
N LYS A 87 7.26 4.64 -47.49
CA LYS A 87 8.33 4.54 -48.47
C LYS A 87 9.65 4.15 -47.80
N CYS A 88 10.48 3.35 -48.46
CA CYS A 88 11.78 2.95 -47.94
C CYS A 88 12.64 4.17 -47.57
N VAL A 89 12.58 5.23 -48.39
CA VAL A 89 13.32 6.50 -48.20
C VAL A 89 12.77 7.40 -47.08
N GLU A 90 11.60 7.08 -46.52
CA GLU A 90 11.09 7.79 -45.33
C GLU A 90 11.75 7.28 -44.05
N CYS A 91 12.23 6.03 -44.05
CA CYS A 91 13.03 5.44 -42.97
C CYS A 91 14.54 5.53 -43.26
N HIS A 92 14.95 5.23 -44.49
CA HIS A 92 16.34 5.27 -44.96
C HIS A 92 16.68 6.62 -45.59
N VAL A 93 16.67 7.66 -44.75
CA VAL A 93 16.88 9.06 -45.16
C VAL A 93 18.32 9.40 -45.57
N ASP A 94 19.25 8.48 -45.34
CA ASP A 94 20.68 8.60 -45.62
C ASP A 94 21.11 8.01 -46.97
N ILE A 95 20.19 7.35 -47.68
CA ILE A 95 20.44 6.84 -49.02
C ILE A 95 20.28 7.98 -50.04
N GLU A 96 21.40 8.41 -50.61
CA GLU A 96 21.43 9.52 -51.59
C GLU A 96 21.46 9.04 -53.06
N GLN A 97 21.88 7.80 -53.31
CA GLN A 97 22.06 7.25 -54.67
C GLN A 97 21.94 5.71 -54.68
N LEU A 98 21.58 5.13 -55.83
CA LEU A 98 21.60 3.68 -56.09
C LEU A 98 22.56 3.34 -57.24
N PRO A 99 23.41 2.30 -57.11
CA PRO A 99 23.73 1.58 -55.88
C PRO A 99 24.32 2.52 -54.82
N HIS A 100 23.95 2.32 -53.56
CA HIS A 100 24.41 3.16 -52.46
C HIS A 100 25.81 2.74 -52.00
N ARG A 101 26.53 3.67 -51.33
CA ARG A 101 27.88 3.39 -50.79
C ARG A 101 27.83 2.33 -49.68
N GLU A 102 28.94 1.62 -49.49
CA GLU A 102 29.08 0.55 -48.48
C GLU A 102 29.30 1.08 -47.05
N ASP A 103 29.60 2.37 -46.88
CA ASP A 103 29.94 3.00 -45.61
C ASP A 103 28.74 3.65 -44.89
N LEU A 104 27.51 3.43 -45.37
CA LEU A 104 26.30 3.92 -44.72
C LEU A 104 26.08 3.19 -43.39
N GLN A 105 26.29 3.91 -42.28
CA GLN A 105 26.19 3.40 -40.91
C GLN A 105 25.11 4.08 -40.07
N ARG A 106 23.99 4.54 -40.67
CA ARG A 106 22.86 5.03 -39.88
C ARG A 106 21.73 4.02 -39.81
N ALA A 107 21.45 3.53 -38.60
CA ALA A 107 20.26 2.73 -38.33
C ALA A 107 19.02 3.63 -38.31
N VAL A 108 17.88 3.09 -38.78
CA VAL A 108 16.57 3.77 -38.73
C VAL A 108 16.24 4.13 -37.28
N ASP A 109 16.03 5.43 -37.02
CA ASP A 109 15.67 5.92 -35.69
C ASP A 109 14.15 5.95 -35.54
N CYS A 110 13.62 4.90 -34.92
CA CYS A 110 12.19 4.75 -34.66
C CYS A 110 11.68 5.85 -33.71
N VAL A 111 12.49 6.24 -32.71
CA VAL A 111 12.09 7.21 -31.67
C VAL A 111 11.96 8.60 -32.28
N GLU A 112 12.95 9.03 -33.06
CA GLU A 112 12.93 10.35 -33.71
C GLU A 112 11.74 10.47 -34.68
N CYS A 113 11.45 9.42 -35.44
CA CYS A 113 10.32 9.41 -36.39
C CYS A 113 8.97 9.53 -35.66
N HIS A 114 8.73 8.71 -34.63
CA HIS A 114 7.49 8.77 -33.87
C HIS A 114 7.30 10.09 -33.11
N ALA A 115 8.39 10.70 -32.60
CA ALA A 115 8.34 12.03 -31.99
C ALA A 115 7.93 13.11 -32.99
N LYS A 116 8.49 13.10 -34.21
CA LYS A 116 8.13 14.05 -35.29
C LYS A 116 6.68 13.93 -35.74
N ILE A 117 6.12 12.72 -35.75
CA ILE A 117 4.69 12.50 -36.06
C ILE A 117 3.81 13.19 -35.02
N ARG A 118 4.17 13.12 -33.73
CA ARG A 118 3.43 13.82 -32.67
C ARG A 118 3.51 15.33 -32.82
N GLU A 119 4.73 15.87 -32.97
CA GLU A 119 4.97 17.30 -33.15
C GLU A 119 4.16 17.86 -34.34
N ALA A 120 4.12 17.13 -35.45
CA ALA A 120 3.37 17.53 -36.65
C ALA A 120 1.84 17.56 -36.45
N ALA A 121 1.32 16.89 -35.42
CA ALA A 121 -0.10 16.84 -35.07
C ALA A 121 -0.49 17.80 -33.93
N GLU A 122 0.48 18.32 -33.17
CA GLU A 122 0.23 19.25 -32.06
C GLU A 122 -0.47 20.54 -32.53
N GLY A 123 -1.53 20.92 -31.82
CA GLY A 123 -2.30 22.14 -32.12
C GLY A 123 -3.28 22.04 -33.29
N ASP A 124 -3.35 20.91 -34.00
CA ASP A 124 -4.29 20.65 -35.09
C ASP A 124 -5.26 19.51 -34.72
N PRO A 125 -6.54 19.81 -34.43
CA PRO A 125 -7.53 18.81 -34.03
C PRO A 125 -7.81 17.74 -35.09
N VAL A 126 -7.61 18.06 -36.39
CA VAL A 126 -7.84 17.12 -37.49
C VAL A 126 -6.68 16.14 -37.57
N LYS A 127 -5.45 16.63 -37.57
CA LYS A 127 -4.25 15.77 -37.57
C LYS A 127 -4.12 14.94 -36.30
N THR A 128 -4.50 15.51 -35.15
CA THR A 128 -4.56 14.78 -33.87
C THR A 128 -5.47 13.55 -33.97
N ARG A 129 -6.62 13.69 -34.65
CA ARG A 129 -7.54 12.56 -34.89
C ARG A 129 -6.98 11.53 -35.87
N GLU A 130 -6.16 11.95 -36.83
CA GLU A 130 -5.50 11.06 -37.79
C GLU A 130 -4.35 10.27 -37.16
N VAL A 131 -3.56 10.89 -36.27
CA VAL A 131 -2.48 10.21 -35.53
C VAL A 131 -2.97 9.35 -34.37
N ALA A 132 -4.26 9.41 -34.03
CA ALA A 132 -4.86 8.57 -32.98
C ALA A 132 -4.60 7.07 -33.18
N ARG A 133 -4.38 6.62 -34.42
CA ARG A 133 -4.03 5.23 -34.76
C ARG A 133 -2.59 4.84 -34.43
N VAL A 134 -1.68 5.81 -34.35
CA VAL A 134 -0.24 5.61 -34.02
C VAL A 134 0.13 6.18 -32.65
N ASP A 135 -0.81 6.83 -31.97
CA ASP A 135 -0.64 7.44 -30.64
C ASP A 135 -0.18 6.43 -29.59
N LEU A 136 -0.67 5.18 -29.65
CA LEU A 136 -0.15 4.10 -28.80
C LEU A 136 1.33 3.86 -29.03
N ALA A 137 1.77 3.74 -30.28
CA ALA A 137 3.19 3.53 -30.60
C ALA A 137 4.06 4.70 -30.13
N ILE A 138 3.56 5.94 -30.30
CA ILE A 138 4.24 7.14 -29.80
C ILE A 138 4.40 7.08 -28.27
N ARG A 139 3.35 6.75 -27.52
CA ARG A 139 3.43 6.58 -26.06
C ARG A 139 4.40 5.47 -25.65
N GLU A 140 4.39 4.34 -26.35
CA GLU A 140 5.33 3.25 -26.08
C GLU A 140 6.79 3.64 -26.39
N THR A 141 7.04 4.51 -27.38
CA THR A 141 8.40 5.07 -27.58
C THR A 141 8.85 5.95 -26.42
N GLU A 142 7.94 6.71 -25.79
CA GLU A 142 8.26 7.50 -24.60
C GLU A 142 8.56 6.61 -23.40
N HIS A 143 7.76 5.56 -23.19
CA HIS A 143 8.02 4.55 -22.17
C HIS A 143 9.39 3.90 -22.37
N TYR A 144 9.72 3.53 -23.61
CA TYR A 144 11.04 3.00 -23.98
C TYR A 144 12.16 3.98 -23.59
N MET A 145 12.02 5.26 -23.93
CA MET A 145 13.02 6.27 -23.57
C MET A 145 13.20 6.46 -22.06
N ALA A 146 12.17 6.17 -21.26
CA ALA A 146 12.26 6.17 -19.80
C ALA A 146 12.86 4.88 -19.21
N SER A 147 13.00 3.83 -20.02
CA SER A 147 13.45 2.50 -19.58
C SER A 147 14.96 2.40 -19.39
N ILE A 148 15.39 1.29 -18.78
CA ILE A 148 16.80 0.92 -18.70
C ILE A 148 17.38 0.57 -20.08
N HIS A 149 16.56 0.09 -21.02
CA HIS A 149 17.01 -0.31 -22.35
C HIS A 149 17.47 0.87 -23.21
N ALA A 150 16.83 2.03 -23.09
CA ALA A 150 17.24 3.24 -23.79
C ALA A 150 18.46 3.95 -23.19
N LYS A 151 18.95 3.51 -22.01
CA LYS A 151 20.16 4.09 -21.42
C LYS A 151 21.40 3.61 -22.17
N SER A 152 22.41 4.49 -22.24
CA SER A 152 23.73 4.13 -22.72
C SER A 152 24.30 2.96 -21.93
N ARG A 153 24.99 2.05 -22.62
CA ARG A 153 25.66 0.94 -21.98
C ARG A 153 26.85 1.43 -21.16
N GLU A 154 27.18 0.70 -20.10
CA GLU A 154 28.34 1.01 -19.27
C GLU A 154 29.67 0.67 -19.97
N ASP A 155 29.69 -0.36 -20.82
CA ASP A 155 30.86 -0.83 -21.56
C ASP A 155 31.10 -0.07 -22.88
N ASP A 156 30.04 0.37 -23.55
CA ASP A 156 30.09 1.20 -24.74
C ASP A 156 29.04 2.33 -24.68
N PRO A 157 29.41 3.52 -24.19
CA PRO A 157 28.48 4.65 -24.07
C PRO A 157 27.90 5.14 -25.41
N THR A 158 28.48 4.74 -26.54
CA THR A 158 27.98 5.10 -27.88
C THR A 158 26.74 4.30 -28.29
N ARG A 159 26.42 3.23 -27.54
CA ARG A 159 25.27 2.35 -27.78
C ARG A 159 24.35 2.35 -26.57
N VAL A 160 23.06 2.12 -26.83
CA VAL A 160 22.06 1.87 -25.80
C VAL A 160 22.01 0.38 -25.44
N ASN A 161 21.41 0.03 -24.31
CA ASN A 161 21.33 -1.35 -23.83
C ASN A 161 20.53 -2.26 -24.78
N ALA A 162 19.42 -1.78 -25.34
CA ALA A 162 18.69 -2.45 -26.42
C ALA A 162 17.90 -1.43 -27.22
N THR A 163 17.86 -1.56 -28.54
CA THR A 163 17.11 -0.74 -29.48
C THR A 163 15.75 -1.35 -29.82
N CYS A 164 14.89 -0.59 -30.50
CA CYS A 164 13.62 -1.11 -31.01
C CYS A 164 13.82 -2.33 -31.93
N ALA A 165 14.89 -2.36 -32.72
CA ALA A 165 15.20 -3.43 -33.66
C ALA A 165 15.80 -4.69 -33.00
N ASP A 166 16.22 -4.60 -31.74
CA ASP A 166 16.66 -5.78 -30.99
C ASP A 166 15.46 -6.60 -30.51
N CYS A 167 14.36 -5.93 -30.19
CA CYS A 167 13.11 -6.58 -29.75
C CYS A 167 12.15 -6.83 -30.92
N HIS A 168 11.92 -5.83 -31.76
CA HIS A 168 11.10 -5.93 -32.96
C HIS A 168 11.96 -6.15 -34.21
N SER A 169 11.36 -6.65 -35.29
CA SER A 169 12.04 -6.59 -36.57
C SER A 169 12.05 -5.16 -37.11
N ALA A 170 13.16 -4.72 -37.71
CA ALA A 170 13.25 -3.43 -38.40
C ALA A 170 12.23 -3.28 -39.55
N HIS A 171 11.85 -4.38 -40.20
CA HIS A 171 10.89 -4.37 -41.33
C HIS A 171 9.53 -5.02 -40.97
N TYR A 172 9.46 -5.87 -39.95
CA TYR A 172 8.28 -6.68 -39.66
C TYR A 172 7.68 -6.36 -38.29
N VAL A 173 7.15 -5.14 -38.13
CA VAL A 173 6.40 -4.74 -36.94
C VAL A 173 4.91 -4.97 -37.20
N PHE A 174 4.31 -6.00 -36.59
CA PHE A 174 2.89 -6.34 -36.82
C PHE A 174 1.99 -5.84 -35.67
N PRO A 175 0.71 -5.50 -35.95
CA PRO A 175 -0.27 -5.21 -34.90
C PRO A 175 -0.44 -6.39 -33.95
N LEU A 176 -0.56 -6.12 -32.64
CA LEU A 176 -0.67 -7.17 -31.61
C LEU A 176 -1.86 -8.11 -31.80
N GLU A 177 -2.98 -7.60 -32.33
CA GLU A 177 -4.19 -8.40 -32.60
C GLU A 177 -4.07 -9.29 -33.84
N SER A 178 -3.00 -9.15 -34.63
CA SER A 178 -2.75 -10.02 -35.78
C SER A 178 -2.20 -11.38 -35.34
N LYS A 179 -2.31 -12.39 -36.22
CA LYS A 179 -1.72 -13.71 -35.98
C LYS A 179 -0.20 -13.63 -35.74
N GLN A 180 0.48 -12.72 -36.42
CA GLN A 180 1.91 -12.49 -36.27
C GLN A 180 2.22 -11.79 -34.94
N GLY A 181 1.37 -10.87 -34.50
CA GLY A 181 1.46 -10.23 -33.18
C GLY A 181 1.28 -11.24 -32.04
N GLU A 182 0.30 -12.14 -32.17
CA GLU A 182 0.11 -13.24 -31.22
C GLU A 182 1.32 -14.20 -31.21
N ALA A 183 1.84 -14.56 -32.38
CA ALA A 183 3.06 -15.38 -32.48
C ALA A 183 4.27 -14.68 -31.84
N PHE A 184 4.42 -13.37 -32.04
CA PHE A 184 5.46 -12.56 -31.41
C PHE A 184 5.34 -12.55 -29.88
N ARG A 185 4.11 -12.40 -29.36
CA ARG A 185 3.84 -12.51 -27.92
C ARG A 185 4.28 -13.87 -27.37
N MET A 186 3.95 -14.95 -28.08
CA MET A 186 4.31 -16.30 -27.67
C MET A 186 5.81 -16.57 -27.74
N ALA A 187 6.57 -15.84 -28.54
CA ALA A 187 8.03 -15.92 -28.65
C ALA A 187 8.77 -14.79 -27.90
N THR A 188 8.07 -14.06 -27.02
CA THR A 188 8.65 -12.90 -26.33
C THR A 188 9.79 -13.30 -25.38
N HIS A 189 9.69 -14.47 -24.75
CA HIS A 189 10.76 -15.02 -23.90
C HIS A 189 12.05 -15.28 -24.68
N GLU A 190 11.96 -15.82 -25.90
CA GLU A 190 13.12 -15.98 -26.79
C GLU A 190 13.74 -14.63 -27.17
N THR A 191 12.90 -13.62 -27.39
CA THR A 191 13.35 -12.26 -27.71
C THR A 191 14.13 -11.62 -26.57
N CYS A 192 13.61 -11.69 -25.34
CA CYS A 192 14.34 -11.21 -24.16
C CYS A 192 15.59 -12.05 -23.88
N GLY A 193 15.50 -13.37 -24.11
CA GLY A 193 16.56 -14.33 -23.82
C GLY A 193 17.81 -14.20 -24.68
N ARG A 194 17.77 -13.46 -25.80
CA ARG A 194 18.98 -13.15 -26.59
C ARG A 194 20.02 -12.35 -25.80
N CYS A 195 19.57 -11.60 -24.79
CA CYS A 195 20.44 -10.85 -23.89
C CYS A 195 20.33 -11.33 -22.43
N HIS A 196 19.22 -11.99 -22.07
CA HIS A 196 18.92 -12.48 -20.72
C HIS A 196 18.90 -14.02 -20.66
N GLU A 197 19.99 -14.64 -21.09
CA GLU A 197 20.10 -16.09 -21.28
C GLU A 197 19.82 -16.89 -19.99
N GLU A 198 20.35 -16.43 -18.84
CA GLU A 198 20.12 -17.07 -17.54
C GLU A 198 18.65 -17.02 -17.14
N GLN A 199 18.01 -15.87 -17.32
CA GLN A 199 16.60 -15.69 -16.99
C GLN A 199 15.69 -16.50 -17.93
N LEU A 200 16.07 -16.62 -19.21
CA LEU A 200 15.37 -17.50 -20.17
C LEU A 200 15.46 -18.96 -19.73
N ALA A 201 16.65 -19.43 -19.33
CA ALA A 201 16.85 -20.80 -18.88
C ALA A 201 15.96 -21.12 -17.67
N ASP A 202 15.94 -20.26 -16.65
CA ASP A 202 15.07 -20.45 -15.49
C ASP A 202 13.58 -20.37 -15.85
N TYR A 203 13.20 -19.44 -16.74
CA TYR A 203 11.81 -19.29 -17.20
C TYR A 203 11.31 -20.52 -17.96
N SER A 204 12.10 -21.06 -18.89
CA SER A 204 11.75 -22.25 -19.67
C SER A 204 11.58 -23.51 -18.82
N ASP A 205 12.25 -23.59 -17.66
CA ASP A 205 12.06 -24.64 -16.67
C ASP A 205 10.86 -24.40 -15.72
N SER A 206 10.28 -23.20 -15.73
CA SER A 206 9.13 -22.85 -14.88
C SER A 206 7.81 -23.42 -15.40
N VAL A 207 6.78 -23.43 -14.54
CA VAL A 207 5.42 -23.83 -14.94
C VAL A 207 4.84 -22.95 -16.06
N HIS A 208 5.25 -21.68 -16.14
CA HIS A 208 4.80 -20.77 -17.20
C HIS A 208 5.53 -21.05 -18.52
N GLY A 209 6.86 -21.16 -18.50
CA GLY A 209 7.64 -21.48 -19.70
C GLY A 209 7.29 -22.86 -20.25
N ILE A 210 7.17 -23.88 -19.38
CA ILE A 210 6.72 -25.22 -19.79
C ILE A 210 5.33 -25.17 -20.46
N ALA A 211 4.41 -24.35 -19.94
CA ALA A 211 3.08 -24.21 -20.51
C ALA A 211 3.11 -23.61 -21.93
N ILE A 212 3.99 -22.62 -22.17
CA ILE A 212 4.23 -22.03 -23.49
C ILE A 212 4.95 -23.03 -24.40
N ASP A 213 6.15 -23.46 -24.02
CA ASP A 213 7.11 -24.17 -24.89
C ASP A 213 6.64 -25.60 -25.22
N ARG A 214 6.05 -26.31 -24.26
CA ARG A 214 5.66 -27.72 -24.45
C ARG A 214 4.19 -27.90 -24.84
N TYR A 215 3.31 -27.02 -24.36
CA TYR A 215 1.87 -27.18 -24.49
C TYR A 215 1.18 -26.10 -25.32
N GLY A 216 1.90 -25.05 -25.76
CA GLY A 216 1.34 -23.98 -26.58
C GLY A 216 0.22 -23.20 -25.89
N ARG A 217 0.25 -23.10 -24.56
CA ARG A 217 -0.81 -22.49 -23.74
C ARG A 217 -0.73 -20.96 -23.81
N LYS A 218 -1.53 -20.38 -24.70
CA LYS A 218 -1.60 -18.93 -24.93
C LYS A 218 -2.03 -18.10 -23.73
N ASP A 219 -2.67 -18.73 -22.74
CA ASP A 219 -3.09 -18.15 -21.46
C ASP A 219 -1.98 -18.11 -20.40
N ALA A 220 -0.82 -18.75 -20.66
CA ALA A 220 0.31 -18.74 -19.74
C ALA A 220 1.09 -17.43 -19.80
N ALA A 221 1.67 -17.05 -18.65
CA ALA A 221 2.40 -15.80 -18.52
C ALA A 221 3.73 -15.83 -19.29
N VAL A 222 4.02 -14.78 -20.06
CA VAL A 222 5.31 -14.48 -20.68
C VAL A 222 5.99 -13.31 -19.96
N CYS A 223 7.21 -12.97 -20.35
CA CYS A 223 8.01 -11.93 -19.69
C CYS A 223 7.25 -10.59 -19.55
N THR A 224 6.47 -10.20 -20.56
CA THR A 224 5.70 -8.94 -20.62
C THR A 224 4.39 -8.95 -19.85
N ASP A 225 3.96 -10.08 -19.29
CA ASP A 225 2.84 -10.10 -18.35
C ASP A 225 3.30 -9.69 -16.94
N CYS A 226 4.53 -10.06 -16.57
CA CYS A 226 5.14 -9.74 -15.28
C CYS A 226 5.90 -8.41 -15.33
N HIS A 227 6.64 -8.16 -16.41
CA HIS A 227 7.38 -6.93 -16.68
C HIS A 227 6.63 -6.06 -17.70
N THR A 228 6.95 -4.77 -17.78
CA THR A 228 6.48 -3.95 -18.91
C THR A 228 7.38 -4.22 -20.13
N ALA A 229 6.87 -4.13 -21.36
CA ALA A 229 7.70 -4.33 -22.55
C ALA A 229 8.63 -3.13 -22.80
N HIS A 230 8.09 -1.92 -22.68
CA HIS A 230 8.80 -0.69 -23.00
C HIS A 230 9.18 0.15 -21.78
N GLU A 231 8.65 -0.09 -20.58
CA GLU A 231 8.95 0.73 -19.39
C GLU A 231 9.77 -0.05 -18.33
N VAL A 232 10.69 -0.91 -18.78
CA VAL A 232 11.49 -1.76 -17.88
C VAL A 232 12.45 -0.90 -17.07
N SER A 233 12.52 -1.12 -15.75
CA SER A 233 13.41 -0.39 -14.85
C SER A 233 14.43 -1.34 -14.21
N LYS A 234 15.46 -0.78 -13.56
CA LYS A 234 16.47 -1.58 -12.84
C LYS A 234 15.83 -2.51 -11.80
N PRO A 235 16.19 -3.81 -11.76
CA PRO A 235 15.49 -4.80 -10.94
C PRO A 235 15.62 -4.57 -9.43
N GLU A 236 16.63 -3.81 -8.98
CA GLU A 236 16.84 -3.49 -7.58
C GLU A 236 15.80 -2.51 -7.03
N GLY A 237 15.16 -1.71 -7.89
CA GLY A 237 14.23 -0.66 -7.49
C GLY A 237 12.91 -1.19 -6.91
N ASP A 238 12.29 -0.40 -6.02
CA ASP A 238 11.00 -0.76 -5.42
C ASP A 238 9.86 -0.75 -6.46
N SER A 239 9.85 0.24 -7.36
CA SER A 239 8.82 0.38 -8.40
C SER A 239 8.62 -0.91 -9.24
N PRO A 240 9.65 -1.50 -9.87
CA PRO A 240 9.48 -2.74 -10.65
C PRO A 240 9.05 -3.92 -9.77
N LYS A 241 9.59 -4.06 -8.55
CA LYS A 241 9.19 -5.13 -7.62
C LYS A 241 7.69 -5.07 -7.27
N LEU A 242 7.19 -3.88 -6.97
CA LEU A 242 5.78 -3.65 -6.62
C LEU A 242 4.86 -3.83 -7.83
N ARG A 243 5.30 -3.41 -9.01
CA ARG A 243 4.58 -3.65 -10.27
C ARG A 243 4.49 -5.14 -10.60
N ILE A 244 5.59 -5.89 -10.54
CA ILE A 244 5.58 -7.35 -10.76
C ILE A 244 4.64 -8.03 -9.77
N THR A 245 4.67 -7.62 -8.49
CA THR A 245 3.79 -8.16 -7.46
C THR A 245 2.30 -7.94 -7.80
N ARG A 246 1.94 -6.76 -8.31
CA ARG A 246 0.58 -6.47 -8.81
C ARG A 246 0.23 -7.32 -10.03
N ASN A 247 1.17 -7.48 -10.95
CA ASN A 247 0.95 -8.19 -12.21
C ASN A 247 0.65 -9.67 -12.03
N CYS A 248 1.17 -10.33 -10.98
CA CYS A 248 0.74 -11.68 -10.62
C CYS A 248 -0.79 -11.76 -10.41
N GLY A 249 -1.40 -10.70 -9.84
CA GLY A 249 -2.84 -10.62 -9.60
C GLY A 249 -3.71 -10.51 -10.86
N ASN A 250 -3.14 -10.20 -12.03
CA ASN A 250 -3.89 -10.17 -13.28
C ASN A 250 -4.43 -11.56 -13.66
N CYS A 251 -3.71 -12.62 -13.24
CA CYS A 251 -4.12 -14.02 -13.45
C CYS A 251 -4.43 -14.75 -12.12
N HIS A 252 -3.77 -14.37 -11.02
CA HIS A 252 -3.92 -14.96 -9.68
C HIS A 252 -4.65 -14.03 -8.70
N ASP A 253 -5.77 -13.45 -9.11
CA ASP A 253 -6.53 -12.47 -8.31
C ASP A 253 -6.91 -12.97 -6.89
N PRO A 254 -7.40 -14.22 -6.69
CA PRO A 254 -7.74 -14.71 -5.34
C PRO A 254 -6.52 -14.80 -4.40
N GLU A 255 -5.40 -15.34 -4.91
CA GLU A 255 -4.15 -15.45 -4.16
C GLU A 255 -3.54 -14.07 -3.90
N TYR A 256 -3.68 -13.14 -4.84
CA TYR A 256 -3.22 -11.77 -4.71
C TYR A 256 -4.00 -11.01 -3.63
N LYS A 257 -5.34 -11.12 -3.63
CA LYS A 257 -6.21 -10.52 -2.61
C LYS A 257 -5.90 -11.05 -1.21
N SER A 258 -5.74 -12.36 -1.07
CA SER A 258 -5.37 -12.97 0.22
C SER A 258 -3.96 -12.59 0.68
N TYR A 259 -2.99 -12.50 -0.24
CA TYR A 259 -1.66 -11.98 0.06
C TYR A 259 -1.69 -10.52 0.55
N ARG A 260 -2.48 -9.64 -0.09
CA ARG A 260 -2.65 -8.24 0.33
C ARG A 260 -3.20 -8.08 1.75
N ALA A 261 -3.94 -9.07 2.25
CA ALA A 261 -4.44 -9.07 3.62
C ALA A 261 -3.37 -9.43 4.67
N THR A 262 -2.22 -9.96 4.25
CA THR A 262 -1.08 -10.22 5.14
C THR A 262 -0.26 -8.95 5.37
N TYR A 263 0.51 -8.90 6.47
CA TYR A 263 1.44 -7.78 6.71
C TYR A 263 2.41 -7.56 5.55
N HIS A 264 2.88 -8.64 4.90
CA HIS A 264 3.75 -8.54 3.73
C HIS A 264 3.09 -7.79 2.57
N GLY A 265 1.85 -8.15 2.25
CA GLY A 265 1.08 -7.52 1.19
C GLY A 265 0.57 -6.13 1.55
N GLN A 266 0.27 -5.84 2.82
CA GLN A 266 -0.09 -4.50 3.29
C GLN A 266 1.06 -3.51 3.07
N VAL A 267 2.30 -3.90 3.42
CA VAL A 267 3.48 -3.06 3.20
C VAL A 267 3.75 -2.85 1.70
N ALA A 268 3.59 -3.89 0.87
CA ALA A 268 3.69 -3.77 -0.58
C ALA A 268 2.61 -2.82 -1.15
N SER A 269 1.38 -2.91 -0.64
CA SER A 269 0.26 -2.05 -1.03
C SER A 269 0.49 -0.58 -0.69
N LEU A 270 1.18 -0.32 0.42
CA LEU A 270 1.64 1.02 0.81
C LEU A 270 2.81 1.55 -0.03
N GLY A 271 3.31 0.78 -1.00
CA GLY A 271 4.35 1.22 -1.93
C GLY A 271 5.78 0.91 -1.51
N TRP A 272 6.01 -0.09 -0.65
CA TRP A 272 7.34 -0.45 -0.15
C TRP A 272 7.69 -1.91 -0.44
N ALA A 273 8.85 -2.17 -1.05
CA ALA A 273 9.18 -3.51 -1.58
C ALA A 273 10.05 -4.39 -0.66
N HIS A 274 10.26 -3.98 0.59
CA HIS A 274 11.21 -4.64 1.50
C HIS A 274 10.59 -5.78 2.35
N THR A 275 9.30 -6.07 2.20
CA THR A 275 8.61 -7.26 2.75
C THR A 275 8.44 -8.31 1.68
N ALA A 276 8.22 -9.58 2.04
CA ALA A 276 8.14 -10.67 1.07
C ALA A 276 7.06 -10.42 0.00
N LYS A 277 7.37 -10.68 -1.27
CA LYS A 277 6.42 -10.63 -2.40
C LYS A 277 6.21 -12.01 -3.00
N CYS A 278 5.25 -12.14 -3.92
CA CYS A 278 4.90 -13.42 -4.54
C CYS A 278 6.15 -14.19 -5.02
N PHE A 279 7.05 -13.51 -5.72
CA PHE A 279 8.25 -14.11 -6.29
C PHE A 279 9.33 -14.51 -5.27
N ASP A 280 9.34 -13.93 -4.06
CA ASP A 280 10.32 -14.31 -3.04
C ASP A 280 10.02 -15.72 -2.51
N CYS A 281 8.73 -16.05 -2.41
CA CYS A 281 8.26 -17.37 -2.04
C CYS A 281 8.21 -18.31 -3.25
N HIS A 282 7.75 -17.84 -4.42
CA HIS A 282 7.53 -18.66 -5.62
C HIS A 282 8.70 -18.69 -6.61
N ALA A 283 9.90 -18.28 -6.21
CA ALA A 283 11.14 -18.42 -6.97
C ALA A 283 11.21 -17.68 -8.33
N HIS A 284 10.69 -16.45 -8.42
CA HIS A 284 10.83 -15.56 -9.59
C HIS A 284 10.62 -16.23 -10.97
N HIS A 285 11.66 -16.30 -11.82
CA HIS A 285 11.58 -16.93 -13.14
C HIS A 285 11.50 -18.45 -13.07
N LYS A 286 11.86 -19.09 -11.95
CA LYS A 286 11.86 -20.54 -11.75
C LYS A 286 10.66 -21.01 -10.94
N THR A 287 9.48 -20.44 -11.18
CA THR A 287 8.26 -20.81 -10.46
C THR A 287 7.85 -22.25 -10.76
N SER A 288 7.71 -23.05 -9.71
CA SER A 288 7.31 -24.46 -9.77
C SER A 288 5.98 -24.71 -9.06
N ARG A 289 5.35 -25.86 -9.32
CA ARG A 289 4.13 -26.27 -8.60
C ARG A 289 4.42 -26.47 -7.11
N VAL A 290 3.41 -26.31 -6.26
CA VAL A 290 3.56 -26.38 -4.80
C VAL A 290 3.92 -27.79 -4.31
N ASP A 291 3.52 -28.82 -5.05
CA ASP A 291 3.82 -30.24 -4.80
C ASP A 291 5.14 -30.72 -5.42
N ASP A 292 5.83 -29.86 -6.18
CA ASP A 292 7.15 -30.16 -6.73
C ASP A 292 8.22 -30.08 -5.62
N PRO A 293 9.04 -31.12 -5.40
CA PRO A 293 10.12 -31.11 -4.41
C PRO A 293 11.16 -30.00 -4.58
N THR A 294 11.30 -29.44 -5.78
CA THR A 294 12.22 -28.32 -6.07
C THR A 294 11.62 -26.95 -5.73
N SER A 295 10.31 -26.88 -5.49
CA SER A 295 9.62 -25.63 -5.22
C SER A 295 9.99 -25.03 -3.87
N LYS A 296 10.28 -23.73 -3.83
CA LYS A 296 10.52 -23.00 -2.58
C LYS A 296 9.33 -23.04 -1.61
N VAL A 297 8.11 -23.20 -2.11
CA VAL A 297 6.90 -23.34 -1.28
C VAL A 297 6.50 -24.80 -1.03
N HIS A 298 7.32 -25.78 -1.45
CA HIS A 298 7.09 -27.18 -1.11
C HIS A 298 7.12 -27.39 0.41
N LYS A 299 6.31 -28.32 0.91
CA LYS A 299 6.16 -28.58 2.36
C LYS A 299 7.49 -28.70 3.11
N ASP A 300 8.49 -29.31 2.46
CA ASP A 300 9.81 -29.62 3.05
C ASP A 300 10.80 -28.45 2.88
N ASN A 301 10.53 -27.49 2.00
CA ASN A 301 11.40 -26.33 1.71
C ASN A 301 10.90 -25.03 2.36
N ARG A 302 9.61 -24.95 2.72
CA ARG A 302 8.97 -23.72 3.22
C ARG A 302 9.68 -23.09 4.40
N LEU A 303 10.22 -23.89 5.32
CA LEU A 303 10.95 -23.37 6.47
C LEU A 303 12.19 -22.58 6.03
N GLU A 304 12.96 -23.12 5.10
CA GLU A 304 14.15 -22.45 4.56
C GLU A 304 13.79 -21.19 3.76
N THR A 305 12.68 -21.24 3.03
CA THR A 305 12.11 -20.06 2.37
C THR A 305 11.75 -18.96 3.38
N CYS A 306 11.14 -19.30 4.52
CA CYS A 306 10.90 -18.33 5.59
C CYS A 306 12.23 -17.79 6.17
N ARG A 307 13.24 -18.65 6.35
CA ARG A 307 14.57 -18.29 6.89
C ARG A 307 15.38 -17.35 6.02
N THR A 308 15.04 -17.21 4.75
CA THR A 308 15.64 -16.20 3.86
C THR A 308 15.44 -14.77 4.40
N CYS A 309 14.36 -14.51 5.15
CA CYS A 309 14.12 -13.21 5.80
C CYS A 309 13.92 -13.30 7.32
N HIS A 310 13.49 -14.45 7.83
CA HIS A 310 13.31 -14.73 9.25
C HIS A 310 14.35 -15.76 9.71
N GLU A 311 15.61 -15.35 9.86
CA GLU A 311 16.76 -16.24 10.09
C GLU A 311 16.53 -17.26 11.23
N GLU A 312 15.86 -16.83 12.30
CA GLU A 312 15.56 -17.67 13.47
C GLU A 312 14.22 -18.43 13.37
N ALA A 313 13.57 -18.47 12.21
CA ALA A 313 12.27 -19.12 12.06
C ALA A 313 12.31 -20.59 12.49
N THR A 314 11.33 -20.95 13.33
CA THR A 314 11.08 -22.31 13.81
C THR A 314 10.07 -23.02 12.93
N GLU A 315 9.89 -24.32 13.13
CA GLU A 315 8.87 -25.10 12.40
C GLU A 315 7.46 -24.53 12.54
N GLY A 316 7.14 -23.84 13.65
CA GLY A 316 5.84 -23.20 13.82
C GLY A 316 5.48 -22.24 12.66
N PHE A 317 6.45 -21.61 12.00
CA PHE A 317 6.21 -20.73 10.85
C PHE A 317 5.52 -21.45 9.68
N ILE A 318 5.78 -22.75 9.46
CA ILE A 318 5.27 -23.47 8.27
C ILE A 318 3.74 -23.67 8.30
N GLY A 319 3.12 -23.48 9.48
CA GLY A 319 1.68 -23.50 9.66
C GLY A 319 0.99 -22.18 9.33
N PHE A 320 1.74 -21.10 9.05
CA PHE A 320 1.17 -19.83 8.60
C PHE A 320 0.58 -20.00 7.21
N HIS A 321 -0.55 -19.32 6.95
CA HIS A 321 -1.22 -19.34 5.65
C HIS A 321 -1.08 -17.98 4.95
N PRO A 322 -0.10 -17.80 4.03
CA PRO A 322 0.08 -16.54 3.28
C PRO A 322 -1.08 -16.20 2.33
N HIS A 323 -1.83 -17.22 1.92
CA HIS A 323 -3.03 -17.10 1.07
C HIS A 323 -4.30 -17.51 1.82
N GLY A 324 -4.30 -17.39 3.16
CA GLY A 324 -5.46 -17.70 3.99
C GLY A 324 -6.63 -16.73 3.77
N THR A 325 -7.86 -17.24 3.78
CA THR A 325 -9.07 -16.41 3.64
C THR A 325 -10.06 -16.68 4.79
N THR A 326 -10.97 -15.74 5.04
CA THR A 326 -12.03 -15.86 6.05
C THR A 326 -13.38 -16.29 5.46
N HIS A 327 -13.41 -16.64 4.17
CA HIS A 327 -14.63 -16.97 3.42
C HIS A 327 -14.77 -18.47 3.13
N ASP A 328 -13.71 -19.25 3.34
CA ASP A 328 -13.66 -20.68 3.09
C ASP A 328 -13.50 -21.45 4.41
N ILE A 329 -14.61 -22.01 4.90
CA ILE A 329 -14.63 -22.77 6.17
C ILE A 329 -13.95 -24.14 6.02
N ASP A 330 -13.99 -24.74 4.83
CA ASP A 330 -13.46 -26.09 4.60
C ASP A 330 -11.93 -26.06 4.58
N LYS A 331 -11.35 -24.99 4.03
CA LYS A 331 -9.90 -24.81 3.94
C LYS A 331 -9.30 -24.06 5.13
N TYR A 332 -10.01 -23.08 5.68
CA TYR A 332 -9.50 -22.20 6.75
C TYR A 332 -10.49 -22.06 7.93
N PRO A 333 -10.87 -23.16 8.61
CA PRO A 333 -11.92 -23.14 9.63
C PRO A 333 -11.62 -22.18 10.78
N TYR A 334 -10.38 -22.15 11.27
CA TYR A 334 -9.99 -21.30 12.41
C TYR A 334 -10.11 -19.80 12.08
N MET A 335 -9.69 -19.40 10.87
CA MET A 335 -9.79 -18.01 10.42
C MET A 335 -11.25 -17.61 10.20
N TRP A 336 -12.05 -18.50 9.63
CA TRP A 336 -13.48 -18.30 9.44
C TRP A 336 -14.19 -18.09 10.79
N PHE A 337 -13.99 -19.00 11.76
CA PHE A 337 -14.61 -18.89 13.08
C PHE A 337 -14.17 -17.62 13.81
N ALA A 338 -12.88 -17.31 13.82
CA ALA A 338 -12.37 -16.08 14.43
C ALA A 338 -13.01 -14.84 13.81
N SER A 339 -13.04 -14.75 12.48
CA SER A 339 -13.64 -13.62 11.77
C SER A 339 -15.14 -13.49 12.04
N LYS A 340 -15.92 -14.57 11.92
CA LYS A 340 -17.38 -14.52 12.16
C LYS A 340 -17.71 -14.19 13.60
N PHE A 341 -16.94 -14.71 14.56
CA PHE A 341 -17.10 -14.37 15.97
C PHE A 341 -16.83 -12.87 16.21
N MET A 342 -15.70 -12.35 15.71
CA MET A 342 -15.37 -10.93 15.87
C MET A 342 -16.41 -10.03 15.21
N ILE A 343 -16.83 -10.33 13.98
CA ILE A 343 -17.89 -9.54 13.30
C ILE A 343 -19.19 -9.56 14.09
N ALA A 344 -19.63 -10.71 14.58
CA ALA A 344 -20.84 -10.81 15.40
C ALA A 344 -20.73 -10.01 16.71
N LEU A 345 -19.55 -10.05 17.34
CA LEU A 345 -19.25 -9.26 18.54
C LEU A 345 -19.32 -7.75 18.24
N LEU A 346 -18.66 -7.29 17.17
CA LEU A 346 -18.67 -5.88 16.74
C LEU A 346 -20.10 -5.39 16.48
N VAL A 347 -20.87 -6.12 15.66
CA VAL A 347 -22.26 -5.77 15.35
C VAL A 347 -23.10 -5.72 16.62
N GLY A 348 -22.97 -6.71 17.51
CA GLY A 348 -23.72 -6.75 18.77
C GLY A 348 -23.39 -5.58 19.71
N VAL A 349 -22.10 -5.29 19.89
CA VAL A 349 -21.63 -4.20 20.76
C VAL A 349 -22.10 -2.85 20.20
N PHE A 350 -21.86 -2.55 18.93
CA PHE A 350 -22.27 -1.26 18.35
C PHE A 350 -23.78 -1.10 18.29
N ALA A 351 -24.54 -2.14 17.93
CA ALA A 351 -26.00 -2.07 17.92
C ALA A 351 -26.55 -1.73 19.32
N PHE A 352 -26.01 -2.35 20.37
CA PHE A 352 -26.41 -2.06 21.75
C PHE A 352 -26.04 -0.63 22.16
N PHE A 353 -24.77 -0.24 22.03
CA PHE A 353 -24.29 1.03 22.57
C PHE A 353 -24.75 2.25 21.76
N TRP A 354 -24.81 2.16 20.42
CA TRP A 354 -25.35 3.28 19.65
C TRP A 354 -26.84 3.46 19.86
N THR A 355 -27.62 2.38 19.99
CA THR A 355 -29.03 2.48 20.36
C THR A 355 -29.19 3.12 21.74
N HIS A 356 -28.39 2.68 22.71
CA HIS A 356 -28.36 3.26 24.04
C HIS A 356 -28.03 4.76 24.03
N SER A 357 -26.95 5.17 23.37
CA SER A 357 -26.55 6.58 23.24
C SER A 357 -27.58 7.43 22.49
N ALA A 358 -28.18 6.90 21.41
CA ALA A 358 -29.21 7.62 20.65
C ALA A 358 -30.48 7.85 21.48
N LEU A 359 -30.94 6.83 22.21
CA LEU A 359 -32.08 6.94 23.12
C LEU A 359 -31.79 7.93 24.25
N TRP A 360 -30.58 7.90 24.81
CA TRP A 360 -30.14 8.87 25.81
C TRP A 360 -30.20 10.29 25.25
N PHE A 361 -29.54 10.53 24.12
CA PHE A 361 -29.51 11.84 23.48
C PHE A 361 -30.93 12.37 23.22
N TYR A 362 -31.82 11.55 22.66
CA TYR A 362 -33.20 11.91 22.38
C TYR A 362 -33.97 12.33 23.64
N HIS A 363 -33.89 11.53 24.71
CA HIS A 363 -34.59 11.81 25.96
C HIS A 363 -34.05 13.05 26.68
N GLU A 364 -32.73 13.20 26.76
CA GLU A 364 -32.11 14.36 27.40
C GLU A 364 -32.36 15.65 26.61
N TRP A 365 -32.34 15.57 25.26
CA TRP A 365 -32.72 16.70 24.40
C TRP A 365 -34.18 17.10 24.60
N LYS A 366 -35.10 16.13 24.73
CA LYS A 366 -36.52 16.38 25.01
C LYS A 366 -36.69 17.08 26.37
N GLU A 367 -36.06 16.56 27.43
CA GLU A 367 -36.09 17.17 28.76
C GLU A 367 -35.50 18.60 28.74
N HIS A 368 -34.41 18.84 28.01
CA HIS A 368 -33.84 20.18 27.87
C HIS A 368 -34.78 21.17 27.19
N LYS A 369 -35.52 20.72 26.16
CA LYS A 369 -36.50 21.54 25.44
C LYS A 369 -37.71 21.87 26.30
N GLU A 370 -38.11 20.94 27.18
CA GLU A 370 -39.19 21.12 28.15
C GLU A 370 -38.75 22.00 29.33
N THR A 371 -37.52 21.85 29.83
CA THR A 371 -36.98 22.63 30.95
C THR A 371 -36.68 24.08 30.57
N LYS A 372 -36.24 24.36 29.33
CA LYS A 372 -36.19 25.74 28.80
C LYS A 372 -37.57 26.42 28.74
N ARG A 373 -38.68 25.66 28.82
CA ARG A 373 -40.04 26.20 28.95
C ARG A 373 -40.48 26.39 30.41
N HIS A 374 -39.77 25.80 31.38
CA HIS A 374 -40.03 25.92 32.81
C HIS A 374 -39.11 26.96 33.48
N VAL A 375 -39.12 28.18 32.95
CA VAL A 375 -38.63 29.33 33.72
C VAL A 375 -39.72 29.65 34.74
N LEU A 376 -39.41 29.58 36.04
CA LEU A 376 -40.33 29.99 37.10
C LEU A 376 -40.61 31.48 36.93
N THR A 377 -41.73 31.81 36.31
CA THR A 377 -42.23 33.18 36.25
C THR A 377 -43.15 33.43 37.44
N ASN A 378 -42.99 34.56 38.12
CA ASN A 378 -44.00 35.00 39.07
C ASN A 378 -45.35 35.22 38.34
N GLY A 379 -46.46 35.44 39.07
CA GLY A 379 -47.79 35.71 38.50
C GLY A 379 -47.88 36.96 37.59
N LYS A 380 -46.76 37.62 37.29
CA LYS A 380 -46.61 38.76 36.36
C LYS A 380 -45.67 38.46 35.17
N GLY A 381 -45.16 37.24 35.03
CA GLY A 381 -44.30 36.86 33.89
C GLY A 381 -42.80 37.14 34.05
N GLU A 382 -42.35 37.56 35.23
CA GLU A 382 -40.93 37.84 35.49
C GLU A 382 -40.21 36.60 36.00
N VAL A 383 -39.02 36.33 35.45
CA VAL A 383 -38.14 35.21 35.84
C VAL A 383 -37.70 35.38 37.30
N ILE A 384 -38.05 34.41 38.15
CA ILE A 384 -37.58 34.34 39.53
C ILE A 384 -36.12 33.85 39.51
N PRO A 385 -35.13 34.66 39.93
CA PRO A 385 -33.77 34.17 40.14
C PRO A 385 -33.79 33.19 41.32
N ILE A 386 -33.30 31.98 41.10
CA ILE A 386 -33.07 31.02 42.18
C ILE A 386 -32.00 31.65 43.09
N PRO A 387 -32.20 31.78 44.42
CA PRO A 387 -31.21 32.36 45.31
C PRO A 387 -29.90 31.57 45.20
N GLU A 388 -28.81 32.23 44.81
CA GLU A 388 -27.47 31.63 44.85
C GLU A 388 -27.16 31.27 46.30
N SER A 389 -27.09 29.98 46.61
CA SER A 389 -26.57 29.52 47.90
C SER A 389 -25.11 29.99 48.05
N GLU A 390 -24.66 30.28 49.27
CA GLU A 390 -23.27 30.69 49.58
C GLU A 390 -22.19 29.71 49.04
N CYS A 391 -22.58 28.49 48.64
CA CYS A 391 -21.71 27.48 48.05
C CYS A 391 -21.70 27.46 46.50
N SER A 392 -22.38 28.38 45.82
CA SER A 392 -22.47 28.47 44.34
C SER A 392 -21.09 28.53 43.65
N ASN A 393 -20.09 29.12 44.30
CA ASN A 393 -18.73 29.29 43.76
C ASN A 393 -17.74 28.19 44.19
N LYS A 394 -18.17 27.09 44.81
CA LYS A 394 -17.26 26.01 45.24
C LYS A 394 -17.31 24.83 44.26
N HIS A 395 -16.16 24.17 44.10
CA HIS A 395 -16.03 22.97 43.29
C HIS A 395 -15.68 21.77 44.18
N VAL A 396 -15.95 20.56 43.70
CA VAL A 396 -15.51 19.29 44.30
C VAL A 396 -14.31 18.75 43.54
N LEU A 397 -13.24 18.38 44.25
CA LEU A 397 -12.08 17.72 43.66
C LEU A 397 -12.46 16.28 43.25
N ARG A 398 -12.44 15.99 41.95
CA ARG A 398 -12.79 14.68 41.38
C ARG A 398 -11.57 13.88 40.93
N PHE A 399 -10.60 14.54 40.29
CA PHE A 399 -9.38 13.87 39.79
C PHE A 399 -8.13 14.62 40.23
N THR A 400 -7.19 13.89 40.82
CA THR A 400 -5.87 14.43 41.16
C THR A 400 -5.02 14.65 39.91
N TRP A 401 -3.99 15.48 40.01
CA TRP A 401 -3.15 15.84 38.85
C TRP A 401 -2.44 14.63 38.22
N GLN A 402 -2.11 13.60 39.00
CA GLN A 402 -1.46 12.38 38.50
C GLN A 402 -2.37 11.64 37.52
N TRP A 403 -3.64 11.45 37.88
CA TRP A 403 -4.62 10.78 37.02
C TRP A 403 -4.92 11.57 35.76
N ARG A 404 -4.93 12.91 35.86
CA ARG A 404 -5.09 13.81 34.71
C ARG A 404 -3.95 13.66 33.71
N LEU A 405 -2.71 13.59 34.21
CA LEU A 405 -1.54 13.38 33.36
C LEU A 405 -1.54 11.98 32.74
N ILE A 406 -1.79 10.93 33.53
CA ILE A 406 -1.86 9.54 33.05
C ILE A 406 -2.91 9.43 31.95
N HIS A 407 -4.10 10.01 32.14
CA HIS A 407 -5.14 10.03 31.14
C HIS A 407 -4.70 10.74 29.85
N LEU A 408 -4.05 11.91 29.96
CA LEU A 408 -3.57 12.63 28.78
C LEU A 408 -2.52 11.82 28.00
N VAL A 409 -1.55 11.23 28.69
CA VAL A 409 -0.53 10.37 28.05
C VAL A 409 -1.18 9.14 27.41
N LEU A 410 -2.13 8.52 28.10
CA LEU A 410 -2.92 7.39 27.60
C LEU A 410 -3.68 7.76 26.32
N ALA A 411 -4.39 8.87 26.32
CA ALA A 411 -5.17 9.34 25.16
C ALA A 411 -4.27 9.58 23.93
N ILE A 412 -3.11 10.22 24.13
CA ILE A 412 -2.14 10.46 23.05
C ILE A 412 -1.57 9.13 22.54
N ALA A 413 -1.16 8.22 23.43
CA ALA A 413 -0.62 6.92 23.05
C ALA A 413 -1.64 6.11 22.24
N VAL A 414 -2.91 6.08 22.67
CA VAL A 414 -3.99 5.40 21.94
C VAL A 414 -4.24 6.04 20.59
N MET A 415 -4.30 7.37 20.48
CA MET A 415 -4.45 8.05 19.19
C MET A 415 -3.32 7.71 18.20
N ILE A 416 -2.08 7.62 18.69
CA ILE A 416 -0.93 7.22 17.87
C ILE A 416 -1.04 5.75 17.45
N LEU A 417 -1.44 4.85 18.36
CA LEU A 417 -1.68 3.44 18.05
C LEU A 417 -2.76 3.27 16.99
N VAL A 418 -3.87 4.03 17.12
CA VAL A 418 -4.94 4.05 16.12
C VAL A 418 -4.42 4.53 14.77
N LEU A 419 -3.73 5.67 14.72
CA LEU A 419 -3.19 6.21 13.46
C LEU A 419 -2.25 5.21 12.77
N THR A 420 -1.24 4.73 13.50
CA THR A 420 -0.23 3.82 12.95
C THR A 420 -0.82 2.45 12.58
N GLY A 421 -1.69 1.89 13.41
CA GLY A 421 -2.32 0.58 13.17
C GLY A 421 -3.30 0.62 12.00
N THR A 422 -4.17 1.64 11.94
CA THR A 422 -5.19 1.75 10.88
C THR A 422 -4.59 2.07 9.52
N THR A 423 -3.47 2.78 9.47
CA THR A 423 -2.72 3.01 8.22
C THR A 423 -2.24 1.69 7.60
N VAL A 424 -1.85 0.71 8.42
CA VAL A 424 -1.46 -0.63 7.94
C VAL A 424 -2.68 -1.49 7.65
N LEU A 425 -3.67 -1.49 8.55
CA LEU A 425 -4.92 -2.25 8.41
C LEU A 425 -5.65 -1.92 7.09
N TYR A 426 -5.67 -0.63 6.73
CA TYR A 426 -6.33 -0.12 5.53
C TYR A 426 -5.32 0.34 4.47
N ALA A 427 -4.25 -0.43 4.28
CA ALA A 427 -3.17 -0.14 3.32
C ALA A 427 -3.63 0.21 1.89
N ASP A 428 -4.79 -0.30 1.50
CA ASP A 428 -5.39 -0.10 0.17
C ASP A 428 -6.16 1.22 0.04
N SER A 429 -6.31 1.96 1.14
CA SER A 429 -7.04 3.22 1.17
C SER A 429 -6.25 4.36 0.55
N PHE A 430 -6.95 5.28 -0.12
CA PHE A 430 -6.31 6.42 -0.80
C PHE A 430 -5.44 7.30 0.13
N TRP A 431 -5.76 7.35 1.43
CA TRP A 431 -5.05 8.15 2.42
C TRP A 431 -3.87 7.43 3.07
N ALA A 432 -3.86 6.10 3.07
CA ALA A 432 -2.90 5.31 3.84
C ALA A 432 -1.45 5.46 3.35
N PRO A 433 -1.15 5.45 2.03
CA PRO A 433 0.20 5.72 1.53
C PRO A 433 0.73 7.09 1.97
N THR A 434 -0.09 8.15 1.91
CA THR A 434 0.31 9.49 2.32
C THR A 434 0.63 9.56 3.81
N VAL A 435 -0.22 8.99 4.66
CA VAL A 435 0.02 8.93 6.12
C VAL A 435 1.28 8.11 6.41
N MET A 436 1.47 6.98 5.72
CA MET A 436 2.66 6.14 5.91
C MET A 436 3.94 6.89 5.54
N THR A 437 3.95 7.67 4.47
CA THR A 437 5.09 8.54 4.10
C THR A 437 5.33 9.62 5.15
N LEU A 438 4.27 10.25 5.67
CA LEU A 438 4.38 11.27 6.75
C LEU A 438 4.95 10.69 8.05
N LEU A 439 4.66 9.42 8.35
CA LEU A 439 5.22 8.70 9.50
C LEU A 439 6.68 8.26 9.29
N GLY A 440 7.27 8.49 8.12
CA GLY A 440 8.65 8.08 7.80
C GLY A 440 8.78 6.67 7.23
N GLY A 441 7.67 6.08 6.75
CA GLY A 441 7.61 4.75 6.16
C GLY A 441 7.34 3.61 7.17
N PRO A 442 7.08 2.38 6.68
CA PRO A 442 6.60 1.26 7.51
C PRO A 442 7.52 0.90 8.68
N LYS A 443 8.84 0.97 8.50
CA LYS A 443 9.81 0.68 9.56
C LYS A 443 9.72 1.68 10.71
N VAL A 444 9.61 2.98 10.40
CA VAL A 444 9.50 4.04 11.41
C VAL A 444 8.11 4.01 12.06
N ALA A 445 7.05 3.85 11.27
CA ALA A 445 5.69 3.69 11.78
C ALA A 445 5.57 2.52 12.77
N ALA A 446 6.22 1.38 12.49
CA ALA A 446 6.26 0.24 13.40
C ALA A 446 7.00 0.56 14.72
N ILE A 447 8.07 1.36 14.69
CA ILE A 447 8.77 1.82 15.91
C ILE A 447 7.86 2.72 16.74
N ILE A 448 7.18 3.67 16.08
CA ILE A 448 6.23 4.60 16.73
C ILE A 448 5.08 3.80 17.38
N HIS A 449 4.53 2.83 16.66
CA HIS A 449 3.47 1.95 17.15
C HIS A 449 3.92 1.20 18.41
N ARG A 450 5.06 0.49 18.34
CA ARG A 450 5.57 -0.30 19.48
C ARG A 450 5.96 0.56 20.68
N THR A 451 6.52 1.75 20.45
CA THR A 451 6.84 2.69 21.54
C THR A 451 5.56 3.13 22.25
N SER A 452 4.52 3.46 21.48
CA SER A 452 3.22 3.84 22.03
C SER A 452 2.55 2.67 22.76
N ALA A 453 2.71 1.44 22.25
CA ALA A 453 2.23 0.22 22.88
C ALA A 453 2.93 -0.05 24.23
N ILE A 454 4.24 0.19 24.32
CA ILE A 454 4.98 0.10 25.60
C ILE A 454 4.45 1.12 26.61
N ILE A 455 4.26 2.38 26.21
CA ILE A 455 3.71 3.42 27.09
C ILE A 455 2.32 3.02 27.59
N PHE A 456 1.47 2.54 26.67
CA PHE A 456 0.14 2.03 26.97
C PHE A 456 0.19 0.87 27.98
N ALA A 457 1.07 -0.11 27.75
CA ALA A 457 1.26 -1.26 28.64
C ALA A 457 1.78 -0.84 30.04
N ILE A 458 2.75 0.08 30.11
CA ILE A 458 3.28 0.60 31.38
C ILE A 458 2.17 1.26 32.19
N ILE A 459 1.34 2.10 31.56
CA ILE A 459 0.20 2.75 32.21
C ILE A 459 -0.79 1.69 32.72
N PHE A 460 -1.10 0.69 31.90
CA PHE A 460 -2.04 -0.37 32.26
C PHE A 460 -1.58 -1.22 33.44
N PHE A 461 -0.39 -1.82 33.34
CA PHE A 461 0.15 -2.65 34.41
C PHE A 461 0.47 -1.83 35.66
N GLY A 462 0.97 -0.60 35.49
CA GLY A 462 1.19 0.34 36.58
C GLY A 462 -0.11 0.67 37.32
N HIS A 463 -1.21 0.87 36.61
CA HIS A 463 -2.53 1.07 37.20
C HIS A 463 -3.04 -0.15 37.94
N ILE A 464 -2.88 -1.37 37.39
CA ILE A 464 -3.24 -2.62 38.09
C ILE A 464 -2.45 -2.75 39.39
N LEU A 465 -1.14 -2.55 39.35
CA LEU A 465 -0.29 -2.64 40.55
C LEU A 465 -0.68 -1.59 41.59
N TYR A 466 -0.94 -0.35 41.17
CA TYR A 466 -1.40 0.72 42.04
C TYR A 466 -2.75 0.37 42.70
N ALA A 467 -3.71 -0.11 41.91
CA ALA A 467 -5.03 -0.50 42.42
C ALA A 467 -4.92 -1.67 43.41
N LEU A 468 -4.19 -2.73 43.07
CA LEU A 468 -3.98 -3.89 43.94
C LEU A 468 -3.25 -3.52 45.23
N TYR A 469 -2.22 -2.67 45.16
CA TYR A 469 -1.52 -2.17 46.34
C TYR A 469 -2.46 -1.34 47.22
N GLY A 470 -3.24 -0.43 46.62
CA GLY A 470 -4.22 0.39 47.32
C GLY A 470 -5.29 -0.43 48.03
N THR A 471 -5.79 -1.50 47.40
CA THR A 471 -6.87 -2.33 47.94
C THR A 471 -6.37 -3.41 48.90
N LEU A 472 -5.28 -4.11 48.58
CA LEU A 472 -4.80 -5.27 49.34
C LEU A 472 -3.84 -4.91 50.47
N ILE A 473 -3.15 -3.76 50.39
CA ILE A 473 -2.14 -3.35 51.36
C ILE A 473 -2.61 -2.13 52.16
N VAL A 474 -2.88 -1.00 51.49
CA VAL A 474 -3.18 0.27 52.17
C VAL A 474 -4.56 0.24 52.84
N ASN A 475 -5.59 -0.11 52.08
CA ASN A 475 -6.99 -0.08 52.52
C ASN A 475 -7.55 -1.47 52.82
N ARG A 476 -6.71 -2.46 53.17
CA ARG A 476 -7.13 -3.86 53.32
C ARG A 476 -8.34 -4.10 54.24
N ASN A 477 -8.50 -3.24 55.26
CA ASN A 477 -9.55 -3.35 56.28
C ASN A 477 -10.73 -2.39 56.04
N THR A 478 -10.59 -1.44 55.12
CA THR A 478 -11.57 -0.36 54.87
C THR A 478 -12.17 -0.43 53.47
N PHE A 479 -11.49 -1.10 52.53
CA PHE A 479 -11.93 -1.22 51.15
C PHE A 479 -13.10 -2.21 51.01
N GLN A 480 -14.19 -1.73 50.45
CA GLN A 480 -15.37 -2.53 50.16
C GLN A 480 -15.37 -2.91 48.67
N TRP A 481 -15.15 -4.19 48.37
CA TRP A 481 -15.09 -4.71 46.99
C TRP A 481 -16.34 -4.39 46.15
N PHE A 482 -17.53 -4.35 46.76
CA PHE A 482 -18.78 -3.99 46.10
C PHE A 482 -19.39 -2.68 46.64
N GLY A 483 -18.56 -1.86 47.26
CA GLY A 483 -18.92 -0.55 47.79
C GLY A 483 -19.09 0.54 46.71
N PRO A 484 -19.47 1.76 47.12
CA PRO A 484 -19.72 2.88 46.20
C PRO A 484 -18.47 3.38 45.49
N TYR A 485 -17.29 3.28 46.11
CA TYR A 485 -16.01 3.71 45.56
C TYR A 485 -15.28 2.62 44.75
N SER A 486 -15.85 1.41 44.67
CA SER A 486 -15.28 0.31 43.89
C SER A 486 -15.67 0.43 42.41
N LEU A 487 -14.68 0.19 41.54
CA LEU A 487 -14.89 0.07 40.09
C LEU A 487 -15.41 -1.30 39.67
N LEU A 488 -15.59 -2.24 40.61
CA LEU A 488 -16.20 -3.53 40.28
C LEU A 488 -17.70 -3.39 40.00
N PRO A 489 -18.21 -4.09 38.96
CA PRO A 489 -19.64 -4.24 38.75
C PRO A 489 -20.33 -4.88 39.96
N ARG A 490 -21.48 -4.33 40.36
CA ARG A 490 -22.34 -4.80 41.45
C ARG A 490 -23.79 -4.89 40.98
N TRP A 491 -24.63 -5.60 41.74
CA TRP A 491 -26.06 -5.75 41.41
C TRP A 491 -26.83 -4.43 41.27
N GLN A 492 -26.37 -3.36 41.93
CA GLN A 492 -26.94 -2.03 41.76
C GLN A 492 -26.77 -1.50 40.33
N ASP A 493 -25.64 -1.78 39.68
CA ASP A 493 -25.36 -1.28 38.32
C ASP A 493 -26.36 -1.85 37.29
N PHE A 494 -26.79 -3.10 37.48
CA PHE A 494 -27.86 -3.70 36.66
C PHE A 494 -29.24 -3.07 36.93
N LYS A 495 -29.53 -2.70 38.18
CA LYS A 495 -30.76 -1.96 38.52
C LYS A 495 -30.74 -0.57 37.89
N ASP A 496 -29.59 0.09 37.91
CA ASP A 496 -29.38 1.42 37.34
C ASP A 496 -29.50 1.38 35.81
N LEU A 497 -28.91 0.38 35.15
CA LEU A 497 -29.10 0.14 33.71
C LEU A 497 -30.58 -0.08 33.37
N ARG A 498 -31.27 -0.95 34.13
CA ARG A 498 -32.71 -1.19 33.93
C ARG A 498 -33.53 0.08 34.12
N ASN A 499 -33.22 0.87 35.15
CA ASN A 499 -33.91 2.14 35.41
C ASN A 499 -33.63 3.16 34.30
N MET A 500 -32.39 3.20 33.78
CA MET A 500 -32.04 4.01 32.62
C MET A 500 -32.85 3.62 31.38
N ILE A 501 -32.93 2.32 31.06
CA ILE A 501 -33.75 1.82 29.94
C ILE A 501 -35.23 2.16 30.16
N ARG A 502 -35.75 2.05 31.39
CA ARG A 502 -37.12 2.47 31.69
C ARG A 502 -37.34 3.96 31.45
N TRP A 503 -36.38 4.80 31.83
CA TRP A 503 -36.42 6.24 31.56
C TRP A 503 -36.37 6.54 30.05
N PHE A 504 -35.50 5.86 29.30
CA PHE A 504 -35.45 5.94 27.82
C PHE A 504 -36.75 5.51 27.13
N LEU A 505 -37.59 4.72 27.79
CA LEU A 505 -38.90 4.30 27.28
C LEU A 505 -40.05 5.13 27.87
N GLY A 506 -39.76 6.18 28.64
CA GLY A 506 -40.76 7.01 29.32
C GLY A 506 -41.53 6.31 30.44
N LYS A 507 -41.04 5.17 30.94
CA LYS A 507 -41.70 4.30 31.93
C LYS A 507 -41.15 4.49 33.36
N GLY A 508 -40.43 5.57 33.62
CA GLY A 508 -39.85 5.90 34.92
C GLY A 508 -39.15 7.26 34.92
N PRO A 509 -38.86 7.81 36.12
CA PRO A 509 -38.09 9.04 36.27
C PRO A 509 -36.62 8.82 35.89
N ARG A 510 -35.90 9.93 35.62
CA ARG A 510 -34.46 9.92 35.36
C ARG A 510 -33.72 9.30 36.56
N PRO A 511 -32.85 8.29 36.34
CA PRO A 511 -32.10 7.68 37.42
C PRO A 511 -31.07 8.66 38.01
N VAL A 512 -30.90 8.59 39.33
CA VAL A 512 -29.81 9.25 40.06
C VAL A 512 -28.72 8.22 40.35
N PHE A 513 -27.46 8.65 40.30
CA PHE A 513 -26.32 7.76 40.42
C PHE A 513 -25.46 8.05 41.64
N ASP A 514 -24.67 7.05 42.01
CA ASP A 514 -23.65 7.10 43.05
C ASP A 514 -22.30 7.55 42.47
N HIS A 515 -21.22 7.42 43.24
CA HIS A 515 -19.87 7.87 42.87
C HIS A 515 -19.42 7.36 41.49
N TRP A 516 -19.52 6.05 41.24
CA TRP A 516 -19.31 5.46 39.91
C TRP A 516 -20.65 5.02 39.29
N THR A 517 -20.93 5.48 38.08
CA THR A 517 -22.09 5.01 37.30
C THR A 517 -21.79 3.68 36.63
N TYR A 518 -22.84 2.95 36.22
CA TYR A 518 -22.67 1.69 35.49
C TYR A 518 -21.92 1.87 34.16
N PHE A 519 -22.13 3.00 33.46
CA PHE A 519 -21.47 3.27 32.18
C PHE A 519 -20.00 3.70 32.37
N GLU A 520 -19.65 4.44 33.43
CA GLU A 520 -18.24 4.71 33.76
C GLU A 520 -17.49 3.43 34.14
N LYS A 521 -18.14 2.51 34.87
CA LYS A 521 -17.55 1.19 35.16
C LYS A 521 -17.38 0.37 33.90
N PHE A 522 -18.36 0.40 32.99
CA PHE A 522 -18.23 -0.25 31.70
C PHE A 522 -17.09 0.35 30.88
N ASP A 523 -17.03 1.68 30.74
CA ASP A 523 -15.96 2.40 30.05
C ASP A 523 -14.59 2.16 30.70
N TYR A 524 -14.53 1.85 32.01
CA TYR A 524 -13.30 1.45 32.69
C TYR A 524 -12.91 0.00 32.36
N TRP A 525 -13.84 -0.95 32.37
CA TRP A 525 -13.53 -2.37 32.14
C TRP A 525 -13.44 -2.78 30.67
N ALA A 526 -14.15 -2.11 29.77
CA ALA A 526 -14.12 -2.42 28.34
C ALA A 526 -12.69 -2.32 27.76
N PRO A 527 -11.91 -1.25 28.04
CA PRO A 527 -10.51 -1.18 27.66
C PRO A 527 -9.63 -2.25 28.32
N PHE A 528 -9.96 -2.78 29.50
CA PHE A 528 -9.17 -3.86 30.12
C PHE A 528 -9.30 -5.16 29.34
N TRP A 529 -10.52 -5.50 28.93
CA TRP A 529 -10.76 -6.65 28.06
C TRP A 529 -10.09 -6.45 26.71
N GLY A 530 -10.30 -5.30 26.08
CA GLY A 530 -9.68 -5.00 24.80
C GLY A 530 -8.16 -5.00 24.88
N MET A 531 -7.58 -4.46 25.95
CA MET A 531 -6.13 -4.41 26.16
C MET A 531 -5.52 -5.79 26.39
N PHE A 532 -6.23 -6.72 27.02
CA PHE A 532 -5.79 -8.12 27.08
C PHE A 532 -5.74 -8.74 25.68
N ILE A 533 -6.81 -8.57 24.89
CA ILE A 533 -6.95 -9.16 23.56
C ILE A 533 -5.92 -8.56 22.57
N ILE A 534 -5.90 -7.23 22.41
CA ILE A 534 -5.00 -6.52 21.51
C ILE A 534 -3.54 -6.57 21.99
N GLY A 535 -3.32 -6.55 23.32
CA GLY A 535 -1.99 -6.63 23.91
C GLY A 535 -1.37 -8.02 23.72
N LEU A 536 -2.12 -9.09 23.99
CA LEU A 536 -1.64 -10.46 23.79
C LEU A 536 -1.39 -10.76 22.31
N SER A 537 -2.35 -10.44 21.44
CA SER A 537 -2.18 -10.63 19.99
C SER A 537 -1.04 -9.75 19.44
N GLY A 538 -0.87 -8.53 19.93
CA GLY A 538 0.23 -7.65 19.56
C GLY A 538 1.60 -8.18 19.97
N LEU A 539 1.72 -8.76 21.18
CA LEU A 539 2.94 -9.41 21.62
C LEU A 539 3.28 -10.65 20.78
N MET A 540 2.28 -11.45 20.42
CA MET A 540 2.46 -12.60 19.53
C MET A 540 3.01 -12.17 18.16
N LEU A 541 2.47 -11.10 17.59
CA LEU A 541 2.88 -10.56 16.29
C LEU A 541 4.23 -9.81 16.35
N TRP A 542 4.57 -9.20 17.49
CA TRP A 542 5.85 -8.52 17.68
C TRP A 542 7.00 -9.52 17.88
N PHE A 543 6.76 -10.63 18.58
CA PHE A 543 7.76 -11.68 18.80
C PHE A 543 7.40 -12.97 18.06
N PRO A 544 7.41 -12.98 16.71
CA PRO A 544 6.93 -14.12 15.93
C PRO A 544 7.83 -15.35 16.14
N THR A 545 9.15 -15.18 16.25
CA THR A 545 10.08 -16.29 16.52
C THR A 545 9.79 -17.00 17.84
N ILE A 546 9.61 -16.23 18.91
CA ILE A 546 9.29 -16.77 20.24
C ILE A 546 7.93 -17.46 20.19
N THR A 547 6.93 -16.81 19.62
CA THR A 547 5.57 -17.37 19.52
C THR A 547 5.55 -18.67 18.71
N ALA A 548 6.24 -18.71 17.57
CA ALA A 548 6.30 -19.88 16.71
C ALA A 548 7.12 -21.03 17.31
N SER A 549 7.89 -20.80 18.38
CA SER A 549 8.63 -21.88 19.05
C SER A 549 7.70 -22.82 19.83
N PHE A 550 6.50 -22.35 20.21
CA PHE A 550 5.53 -23.15 20.97
C PHE A 550 4.10 -23.12 20.41
N LEU A 551 3.79 -22.26 19.43
CA LEU A 551 2.50 -22.20 18.75
C LEU A 551 2.63 -22.41 17.23
N PRO A 552 1.62 -23.04 16.60
CA PRO A 552 1.58 -23.23 15.16
C PRO A 552 1.26 -21.92 14.42
N GLY A 553 1.74 -21.79 13.18
CA GLY A 553 1.70 -20.53 12.44
C GLY A 553 0.31 -20.02 12.07
N TRP A 554 -0.72 -20.86 12.06
CA TRP A 554 -2.11 -20.41 11.86
C TRP A 554 -2.58 -19.47 12.99
N VAL A 555 -1.93 -19.54 14.16
CA VAL A 555 -2.18 -18.60 15.26
C VAL A 555 -1.85 -17.17 14.84
N PHE A 556 -0.84 -16.93 13.99
CA PHE A 556 -0.57 -15.59 13.47
C PHE A 556 -1.72 -15.08 12.60
N ASN A 557 -2.31 -15.94 11.76
CA ASN A 557 -3.48 -15.57 10.96
C ASN A 557 -4.65 -15.14 11.87
N VAL A 558 -4.93 -15.88 12.93
CA VAL A 558 -6.00 -15.54 13.90
C VAL A 558 -5.64 -14.29 14.72
N ALA A 559 -4.40 -14.17 15.19
CA ALA A 559 -3.92 -13.02 15.94
C ALA A 559 -4.04 -11.74 15.12
N THR A 560 -3.71 -11.75 13.84
CA THR A 560 -3.89 -10.60 12.94
C THR A 560 -5.36 -10.19 12.82
N ILE A 561 -6.28 -11.16 12.66
CA ILE A 561 -7.73 -10.88 12.62
C ILE A 561 -8.17 -10.25 13.94
N VAL A 562 -7.91 -10.91 15.07
CA VAL A 562 -8.36 -10.46 16.38
C VAL A 562 -7.76 -9.10 16.75
N HIS A 563 -6.47 -8.88 16.46
CA HIS A 563 -5.80 -7.61 16.71
C HIS A 563 -6.43 -6.47 15.90
N GLY A 564 -6.66 -6.69 14.60
CA GLY A 564 -7.27 -5.70 13.71
C GLY A 564 -8.72 -5.36 14.09
N GLU A 565 -9.54 -6.38 14.33
CA GLU A 565 -10.96 -6.21 14.69
C GLU A 565 -11.12 -5.57 16.08
N GLU A 566 -10.29 -5.94 17.06
CA GLU A 566 -10.29 -5.30 18.39
C GLU A 566 -9.82 -3.83 18.31
N ALA A 567 -8.82 -3.54 17.47
CA ALA A 567 -8.39 -2.17 17.23
C ALA A 567 -9.50 -1.31 16.62
N PHE A 568 -10.25 -1.87 15.65
CA PHE A 568 -11.43 -1.21 15.08
C PHE A 568 -12.52 -0.98 16.14
N LEU A 569 -12.85 -2.03 16.91
CA LEU A 569 -13.80 -1.96 18.01
C LEU A 569 -13.45 -0.86 19.00
N ALA A 570 -12.22 -0.87 19.51
CA ALA A 570 -11.72 0.10 20.47
C ALA A 570 -11.75 1.53 19.90
N THR A 571 -11.33 1.71 18.65
CA THR A 571 -11.31 3.04 18.00
C THR A 571 -12.71 3.64 17.88
N VAL A 572 -13.64 2.89 17.30
CA VAL A 572 -15.01 3.36 17.11
C VAL A 572 -15.68 3.55 18.45
N PHE A 573 -15.48 2.65 19.42
CA PHE A 573 -16.05 2.79 20.76
C PHE A 573 -15.53 4.05 21.47
N LEU A 574 -14.23 4.31 21.44
CA LEU A 574 -13.62 5.46 22.12
C LEU A 574 -14.06 6.80 21.49
N PHE A 575 -14.07 6.89 20.16
CA PHE A 575 -14.39 8.15 19.48
C PHE A 575 -15.87 8.37 19.21
N THR A 576 -16.74 7.38 19.47
CA THR A 576 -18.20 7.56 19.40
C THR A 576 -18.83 7.50 20.79
N ILE A 577 -18.73 6.38 21.50
CA ILE A 577 -19.49 6.10 22.72
C ILE A 577 -18.84 6.76 23.94
N HIS A 578 -17.53 6.62 24.10
CA HIS A 578 -16.83 7.30 25.20
C HIS A 578 -16.89 8.83 25.05
N TYR A 579 -16.64 9.36 23.85
CA TYR A 579 -16.85 10.78 23.57
C TYR A 579 -18.30 11.22 23.75
N PHE A 580 -19.28 10.36 23.47
CA PHE A 580 -20.68 10.66 23.77
C PHE A 580 -20.91 10.79 25.28
N ASN A 581 -20.48 9.79 26.06
CA ASN A 581 -20.63 9.77 27.51
C ASN A 581 -19.98 11.00 28.18
N CYS A 582 -18.86 11.48 27.64
CA CYS A 582 -18.11 12.58 28.22
C CYS A 582 -18.49 13.96 27.65
N HIS A 583 -18.64 14.10 26.33
CA HIS A 583 -18.63 15.41 25.67
C HIS A 583 -19.90 15.76 24.88
N TRP A 584 -20.61 14.79 24.30
CA TRP A 584 -21.78 15.08 23.43
C TRP A 584 -23.14 14.96 24.10
N ARG A 585 -23.21 14.70 25.41
CA ARG A 585 -24.47 14.83 26.14
C ARG A 585 -24.96 16.28 26.09
N PRO A 586 -26.25 16.54 25.82
CA PRO A 586 -26.79 17.90 25.72
C PRO A 586 -26.42 18.82 26.89
N TYR A 587 -26.36 18.28 28.13
CA TYR A 587 -25.99 19.05 29.32
C TYR A 587 -24.48 19.39 29.42
N LYS A 588 -23.63 18.68 28.67
CA LYS A 588 -22.16 18.79 28.71
C LYS A 588 -21.56 19.58 27.53
N LEU A 589 -22.40 20.11 26.65
CA LEU A 589 -21.97 20.92 25.52
C LEU A 589 -21.35 22.25 25.99
N PRO A 590 -20.25 22.73 25.35
CA PRO A 590 -19.65 22.21 24.11
C PRO A 590 -18.75 20.97 24.30
N HIS A 591 -18.13 20.76 25.46
CA HIS A 591 -17.44 19.53 25.88
C HIS A 591 -17.06 19.59 27.37
N ASP A 592 -17.01 18.44 28.04
CA ASP A 592 -16.55 18.34 29.43
C ASP A 592 -15.02 18.52 29.57
N ILE A 593 -14.60 19.32 30.56
CA ILE A 593 -13.19 19.62 30.89
C ILE A 593 -12.75 19.07 32.25
N VAL A 594 -13.62 18.34 32.97
CA VAL A 594 -13.36 17.86 34.34
C VAL A 594 -12.13 16.95 34.40
N MET A 595 -11.85 16.16 33.36
CA MET A 595 -10.64 15.33 33.29
C MET A 595 -9.35 16.17 33.13
N PHE A 596 -9.45 17.42 32.69
CA PHE A 596 -8.31 18.32 32.53
C PHE A 596 -8.22 19.37 33.63
N THR A 597 -9.31 19.74 34.30
CA THR A 597 -9.29 20.63 35.47
C THR A 597 -9.16 19.85 36.78
N GLY A 598 -9.72 18.65 36.85
CA GLY A 598 -9.81 17.81 38.03
C GLY A 598 -10.96 18.16 38.97
N THR A 599 -11.78 19.16 38.63
CA THR A 599 -12.79 19.72 39.55
C THR A 599 -14.15 19.83 38.87
N LEU A 600 -15.20 19.58 39.64
CA LEU A 600 -16.60 19.62 39.21
C LEU A 600 -17.35 20.70 39.99
N SER A 601 -18.24 21.46 39.37
CA SER A 601 -19.04 22.46 40.12
C SER A 601 -19.95 21.77 41.14
N LEU A 602 -20.20 22.41 42.29
CA LEU A 602 -21.01 21.79 43.35
C LEU A 602 -22.46 21.51 42.90
N ASP A 603 -23.04 22.39 42.08
CA ASP A 603 -24.40 22.22 41.59
C ASP A 603 -24.51 21.06 40.60
N GLU A 604 -23.52 20.91 39.72
CA GLU A 604 -23.42 19.77 38.83
C GLU A 604 -23.18 18.45 39.59
N PHE A 605 -22.36 18.48 40.65
CA PHE A 605 -22.15 17.33 41.52
C PHE A 605 -23.45 16.89 42.21
N LYS A 606 -24.25 17.82 42.72
CA LYS A 606 -25.58 17.53 43.31
C LYS A 606 -26.53 16.93 42.28
N HIS A 607 -26.47 17.39 41.03
CA HIS A 607 -27.34 16.91 39.96
C HIS A 607 -26.95 15.51 39.47
N GLU A 608 -25.67 15.29 39.16
CA GLU A 608 -25.20 14.02 38.58
C GLU A 608 -24.93 12.93 39.62
N ARG A 609 -24.55 13.30 40.85
CA ARG A 609 -24.07 12.39 41.91
C ARG A 609 -24.80 12.57 43.22
N LYS A 610 -26.12 12.76 43.15
CA LYS A 610 -26.96 13.03 44.33
C LYS A 610 -26.74 12.02 45.47
N THR A 611 -26.64 10.73 45.16
CA THR A 611 -26.46 9.69 46.19
C THR A 611 -25.12 9.80 46.90
N GLU A 612 -24.07 10.23 46.21
CA GLU A 612 -22.77 10.49 46.84
C GLU A 612 -22.81 11.78 47.65
N TYR A 613 -23.38 12.86 47.09
CA TYR A 613 -23.52 14.13 47.78
C TYR A 613 -24.26 13.96 49.12
N ASP A 614 -25.42 13.29 49.10
CA ASP A 614 -26.23 13.05 50.29
C ASP A 614 -25.44 12.24 51.34
N ARG A 615 -24.61 11.29 50.92
CA ARG A 615 -23.73 10.51 51.80
C ARG A 615 -22.61 11.36 52.41
N LEU A 616 -21.95 12.20 51.61
CA LEU A 616 -20.86 13.07 52.09
C LEU A 616 -21.38 14.12 53.08
N VAL A 617 -22.57 14.66 52.85
CA VAL A 617 -23.24 15.58 53.79
C VAL A 617 -23.61 14.85 55.07
N ALA A 618 -24.24 13.67 54.98
CA ALA A 618 -24.63 12.89 56.15
C ALA A 618 -23.43 12.48 57.03
N ASN A 619 -22.28 12.22 56.41
CA ASN A 619 -21.05 11.85 57.11
C ASN A 619 -20.21 13.05 57.58
N GLY A 620 -20.58 14.29 57.22
CA GLY A 620 -19.79 15.48 57.53
C GLY A 620 -18.42 15.55 56.83
N GLU A 621 -18.29 14.91 55.66
CA GLU A 621 -17.01 14.81 54.94
C GLU A 621 -16.91 15.70 53.70
N LEU A 622 -17.99 16.41 53.34
CA LEU A 622 -18.06 17.23 52.13
C LEU A 622 -16.91 18.26 52.06
N ASP A 623 -16.61 18.92 53.19
CA ASP A 623 -15.59 19.98 53.26
C ASP A 623 -14.17 19.49 52.91
N LYS A 624 -13.89 18.18 53.08
CA LYS A 624 -12.58 17.59 52.72
C LYS A 624 -12.31 17.64 51.21
N TYR A 625 -13.35 17.72 50.40
CA TYR A 625 -13.27 17.66 48.94
C TYR A 625 -13.60 18.99 48.26
N LEU A 626 -14.02 20.01 49.03
CA LEU A 626 -14.33 21.33 48.50
C LEU A 626 -13.04 22.09 48.16
N VAL A 627 -12.98 22.57 46.93
CA VAL A 627 -11.88 23.36 46.39
C VAL A 627 -12.41 24.61 45.69
N ASP A 628 -11.52 25.59 45.52
CA ASP A 628 -11.82 26.79 44.75
C ASP A 628 -11.93 26.45 43.25
N PRO A 629 -12.71 27.24 42.49
CA PRO A 629 -12.89 27.03 41.06
C PRO A 629 -11.54 27.17 40.33
N PRO A 630 -11.35 26.42 39.22
CA PRO A 630 -10.12 26.49 38.45
C PRO A 630 -9.94 27.91 37.90
N SER A 631 -8.68 28.35 37.81
CA SER A 631 -8.38 29.68 37.26
C SER A 631 -8.92 29.83 35.83
N LYS A 632 -9.24 31.07 35.43
CA LYS A 632 -9.72 31.37 34.06
C LYS A 632 -8.77 30.85 32.98
N ARG A 633 -7.45 30.94 33.21
CA ARG A 633 -6.42 30.42 32.30
C ARG A 633 -6.46 28.91 32.18
N MET A 634 -6.56 28.21 33.31
CA MET A 634 -6.63 26.74 33.35
C MET A 634 -7.87 26.22 32.64
N THR A 635 -9.01 26.89 32.84
CA THR A 635 -10.27 26.59 32.16
C THR A 635 -10.12 26.74 30.65
N LEU A 636 -9.60 27.87 30.18
CA LEU A 636 -9.38 28.14 28.76
C LEU A 636 -8.45 27.11 28.10
N TYR A 637 -7.30 26.81 28.72
CA TYR A 637 -6.36 25.83 28.15
C TYR A 637 -6.93 24.41 28.15
N SER A 638 -7.70 24.04 29.18
CA SER A 638 -8.39 22.75 29.24
C SER A 638 -9.43 22.62 28.13
N GLN A 639 -10.14 23.71 27.81
CA GLN A 639 -11.11 23.75 26.71
C GLN A 639 -10.43 23.60 25.34
N ILE A 640 -9.32 24.32 25.13
CA ILE A 640 -8.55 24.23 23.87
C ILE A 640 -7.99 22.81 23.71
N LEU A 641 -7.38 22.26 24.76
CA LEU A 641 -6.81 20.91 24.74
C LEU A 641 -7.90 19.87 24.46
N GLY A 642 -9.02 19.93 25.17
CA GLY A 642 -10.16 19.03 24.96
C GLY A 642 -10.70 19.11 23.53
N ALA A 643 -10.91 20.32 23.01
CA ALA A 643 -11.36 20.52 21.65
C ALA A 643 -10.38 19.95 20.60
N VAL A 644 -9.07 20.17 20.77
CA VAL A 644 -8.05 19.63 19.87
C VAL A 644 -8.05 18.10 19.88
N LEU A 645 -8.09 17.48 21.07
CA LEU A 645 -8.12 16.02 21.19
C LEU A 645 -9.38 15.42 20.54
N ILE A 646 -10.54 16.04 20.75
CA ILE A 646 -11.79 15.59 20.12
C ILE A 646 -11.70 15.69 18.60
N VAL A 647 -11.22 16.81 18.06
CA VAL A 647 -11.05 16.99 16.60
C VAL A 647 -10.10 15.95 16.03
N LEU A 648 -8.96 15.68 16.69
CA LEU A 648 -8.03 14.64 16.27
C LEU A 648 -8.67 13.25 16.31
N GLY A 649 -9.40 12.92 17.37
CA GLY A 649 -10.14 11.66 17.48
C GLY A 649 -11.19 11.49 16.37
N LEU A 650 -11.91 12.56 16.04
CA LEU A 650 -12.88 12.57 14.93
C LEU A 650 -12.20 12.40 13.55
N VAL A 651 -11.06 13.03 13.33
CA VAL A 651 -10.28 12.83 12.09
C VAL A 651 -9.84 11.37 11.98
N LEU A 652 -9.31 10.77 13.05
CA LEU A 652 -8.94 9.36 13.08
C LEU A 652 -10.15 8.46 12.80
N LEU A 653 -11.30 8.77 13.40
CA LEU A 653 -12.55 8.05 13.17
C LEU A 653 -12.99 8.13 11.70
N MET A 654 -12.88 9.30 11.06
CA MET A 654 -13.18 9.48 9.64
C MET A 654 -12.25 8.66 8.74
N LEU A 655 -10.94 8.63 9.03
CA LEU A 655 -9.98 7.81 8.29
C LEU A 655 -10.33 6.31 8.39
N VAL A 656 -10.67 5.84 9.59
CA VAL A 656 -11.09 4.46 9.84
C VAL A 656 -12.38 4.12 9.09
N PHE A 657 -13.41 4.94 9.19
CA PHE A 657 -14.65 4.71 8.46
C PHE A 657 -14.46 4.76 6.94
N SER A 658 -13.64 5.69 6.45
CA SER A 658 -13.33 5.77 5.02
C SER A 658 -12.60 4.52 4.53
N GLY A 659 -11.64 4.01 5.30
CA GLY A 659 -10.91 2.80 4.95
C GLY A 659 -11.81 1.56 4.98
N PHE A 660 -12.65 1.44 6.01
CA PHE A 660 -13.65 0.38 6.10
C PHE A 660 -14.64 0.41 4.92
N LEU A 661 -15.20 1.59 4.59
CA LEU A 661 -16.16 1.72 3.50
C LEU A 661 -15.53 1.38 2.15
N GLN A 662 -14.28 1.80 1.92
CA GLN A 662 -13.54 1.43 0.72
C GLN A 662 -13.37 -0.10 0.66
N GLN A 663 -12.91 -0.73 1.74
CA GLN A 663 -12.72 -2.18 1.77
C GLN A 663 -14.01 -2.97 1.49
N VAL A 664 -15.16 -2.51 2.01
CA VAL A 664 -16.48 -3.14 1.78
C VAL A 664 -17.00 -2.92 0.36
N THR A 665 -16.62 -1.81 -0.29
CA THR A 665 -17.08 -1.48 -1.66
C THR A 665 -16.16 -2.01 -2.75
N SER A 666 -14.87 -2.22 -2.45
CA SER A 666 -13.87 -2.75 -3.36
C SER A 666 -13.68 -4.27 -3.27
N GLY A 667 -14.10 -4.88 -2.15
CA GLY A 667 -14.09 -6.33 -1.94
C GLY A 667 -15.32 -6.98 -2.55
#